data_AF-A0A317DU64-F1
#
_entry.id   AF-A0A317DU64-F1
#
_cell.length_a   1.000
_cell.length_b   1.000
_cell.length_c   1.000
_cell.angle_alpha   90.00
_cell.angle_beta   90.00
_cell.angle_gamma   90.00
#
_symmetry.space_group_name_H-M   'P 1'
#
loop_
_entity.id
_entity.type
_entity.pdbx_description
1 polymer ?
#
loop_
_entity_poly.entity_id
_entity_poly.type
_entity_poly.pdbx_seq_one_letter_code
_entity_poly.pdbx_strand_id
1 'polypeptide(L)'
;MSDAEYFRYADYSLFHAKRESGTLVISFSGIGMVGHYFDNGDPMVYWDFSEHQNDIGPYQALYVRDLTRSWFNEDAGFTECFDKIIEIATAPGIRRVVTIGLGMGAFGALYLASRTPVSLVIALSPQSAIAPVVLDGIDRRWAYLLEGREKFPRGDIAPLDLKADRIVALCTDEFREDVWHLLRLAEAKHAETYIFPGRDQNIAYALGTEGMLVPILQHLIAGSGDSDVRGYLGAHRLSPQSAALHHYRAQTAFETGRADDALYEATMALALRPDIPGYKALHGRIKHWHGEQAAAAAANTKRAAMLEPEPTVRNPVLRFLNRQAWFGTIVLLPTLVSAVYLFAFASDLYVSEARYIIRSPNRSQFSLISTVLQGTGLAKAQDDTYAVNDFLRSRDAVAAIEAGGVDLRQIYGRTDADVLSRYPNPVFDETEDGLFRYYLKQVALSLNGSTGITTLSASAFRPEDAQVVARAALVAGETLINQLSVRAQENALSDAQNEVANAENRVKAAERALLDYRERELILDPTQQSALLIEGIAKLQAQLSAANAQLTQVLQNSPRSPLIPSLRAAVRALEGEIEREQAKVAGTAGAMAQKLGEYQFLIMEQVFSEVRLTAATAGLELARMEAQRQHFYLERVVEPGLPDKAIEPRRATLVATIFVFAFLAFSTLWVTSPRVRNHGRR
;
A
#
# COMPACT_ATOMS: atom_id res chain seq x y z
N MET A 1 9.31 12.03 23.35
CA MET A 1 8.20 11.37 22.63
C MET A 1 7.04 12.37 22.65
N SER A 2 6.65 12.93 21.50
CA SER A 2 5.54 13.88 21.41
C SER A 2 4.20 13.13 21.55
N ASP A 3 3.29 13.62 22.40
CA ASP A 3 1.91 13.13 22.47
C ASP A 3 1.25 13.29 21.10
N ALA A 4 1.02 12.17 20.42
CA ALA A 4 0.28 12.12 19.18
C ALA A 4 -1.14 11.63 19.45
N GLU A 5 -2.15 12.39 19.03
CA GLU A 5 -3.55 12.03 19.18
C GLU A 5 -4.15 11.65 17.82
N TYR A 6 -4.99 10.62 17.82
CA TYR A 6 -5.70 10.18 16.63
C TYR A 6 -7.20 10.26 16.87
N PHE A 7 -7.91 10.90 15.93
CA PHE A 7 -9.37 11.01 15.97
C PHE A 7 -9.96 10.45 14.67
N ARG A 8 -11.10 9.77 14.76
CA ARG A 8 -11.83 9.26 13.60
C ARG A 8 -13.30 9.63 13.69
N TYR A 9 -13.82 10.21 12.62
CA TYR A 9 -15.20 10.68 12.50
C TYR A 9 -15.77 10.11 11.20
N ALA A 10 -16.35 8.90 11.28
CA ALA A 10 -16.85 8.15 10.13
C ALA A 10 -15.81 8.07 8.99
N ASP A 11 -16.01 8.91 7.97
CA ASP A 11 -15.24 8.97 6.74
C ASP A 11 -14.03 9.90 6.80
N TYR A 12 -13.78 10.53 7.94
CA TYR A 12 -12.66 11.43 8.16
C TYR A 12 -11.76 10.95 9.30
N SER A 13 -10.46 11.24 9.19
CA SER A 13 -9.50 11.01 10.28
C SER A 13 -8.58 12.20 10.50
N LEU A 14 -8.21 12.43 11.75
CA LEU A 14 -7.26 13.45 12.19
C LEU A 14 -6.10 12.79 12.91
N PHE A 15 -4.89 13.22 12.60
CA PHE A 15 -3.69 12.87 13.35
C PHE A 15 -3.02 14.16 13.83
N HIS A 16 -2.99 14.36 15.14
CA HIS A 16 -2.48 15.57 15.77
C HIS A 16 -1.16 15.26 16.47
N ALA A 17 -0.06 15.78 15.95
CA ALA A 17 1.24 15.73 16.59
C ALA A 17 1.50 17.04 17.36
N LYS A 18 1.33 16.96 18.68
CA LYS A 18 1.53 18.10 19.57
C LYS A 18 3.03 18.43 19.71
N ARG A 19 3.34 19.73 19.69
CA ARG A 19 4.68 20.29 19.92
C ARG A 19 4.58 21.59 20.70
N GLU A 20 5.67 22.01 21.32
CA GLU A 20 5.76 23.32 21.97
C GLU A 20 5.92 24.44 20.92
N SER A 21 4.84 24.75 20.21
CA SER A 21 4.82 25.81 19.21
C SER A 21 3.48 26.53 19.20
N GLY A 22 3.50 27.86 19.11
CA GLY A 22 2.27 28.65 18.94
C GLY A 22 1.74 28.65 17.50
N THR A 23 2.41 27.96 16.57
CA THR A 23 1.95 27.80 15.19
C THR A 23 1.45 26.38 14.98
N LEU A 24 0.24 26.27 14.43
CA LEU A 24 -0.38 25.02 14.00
C LEU A 24 -0.37 24.95 12.48
N VAL A 25 0.23 23.90 11.93
CA VAL A 25 0.18 23.57 10.50
C VAL A 25 -0.82 22.45 10.30
N ILE A 26 -1.90 22.74 9.59
CA ILE A 26 -2.96 21.80 9.27
C ILE A 26 -2.78 21.35 7.82
N SER A 27 -2.41 20.09 7.60
CA SER A 27 -2.22 19.51 6.27
C SER A 27 -3.41 18.63 5.91
N PHE A 28 -4.03 18.90 4.77
CA PHE A 28 -5.12 18.09 4.22
C PHE A 28 -4.58 17.17 3.14
N SER A 29 -4.91 15.88 3.25
CA SER A 29 -4.50 14.89 2.27
C SER A 29 -5.11 15.19 0.89
N GLY A 30 -4.33 14.90 -0.15
CA GLY A 30 -4.88 14.74 -1.49
C GLY A 30 -5.72 13.47 -1.59
N ILE A 31 -6.10 13.12 -2.81
CA ILE A 31 -6.95 11.94 -3.05
C ILE A 31 -6.21 10.61 -2.88
N GLY A 32 -4.88 10.67 -3.03
CA GLY A 32 -3.97 9.53 -3.12
C GLY A 32 -4.33 8.57 -4.26
N MET A 33 -3.39 7.79 -4.79
CA MET A 33 -3.68 6.46 -5.36
C MET A 33 -2.42 5.58 -5.41
N VAL A 34 -2.48 4.44 -4.73
CA VAL A 34 -1.73 3.24 -5.13
C VAL A 34 -2.42 2.70 -6.38
N GLY A 35 -1.69 2.59 -7.50
CA GLY A 35 -2.10 1.76 -8.65
C GLY A 35 -2.49 2.45 -9.96
N HIS A 36 -2.29 3.76 -10.15
CA HIS A 36 -2.43 4.38 -11.47
C HIS A 36 -1.09 4.82 -12.05
N TYR A 37 -0.91 4.49 -13.31
CA TYR A 37 0.18 4.94 -14.15
C TYR A 37 -0.34 6.07 -15.06
N PHE A 38 0.51 7.03 -15.40
CA PHE A 38 0.27 7.92 -16.55
C PHE A 38 0.04 7.06 -17.82
N ASP A 39 -0.55 7.63 -18.88
CA ASP A 39 -0.75 6.91 -20.16
C ASP A 39 0.57 6.39 -20.78
N ASN A 40 1.72 6.87 -20.29
CA ASN A 40 3.05 6.42 -20.66
C ASN A 40 3.59 5.23 -19.81
N GLY A 41 2.84 4.77 -18.81
CA GLY A 41 3.25 3.67 -17.94
C GLY A 41 4.12 4.05 -16.73
N ASP A 42 4.25 5.34 -16.39
CA ASP A 42 4.95 5.81 -15.18
C ASP A 42 4.01 5.87 -13.97
N PRO A 43 4.39 5.38 -12.78
CA PRO A 43 3.51 5.43 -11.61
C PRO A 43 3.24 6.89 -11.23
N MET A 44 1.96 7.26 -11.04
CA MET A 44 1.62 8.56 -10.45
C MET A 44 2.03 8.55 -8.97
N VAL A 45 3.26 8.97 -8.67
CA VAL A 45 3.76 9.08 -7.30
C VAL A 45 3.23 10.38 -6.70
N TYR A 46 2.40 10.27 -5.65
CA TYR A 46 1.86 11.41 -4.91
C TYR A 46 2.69 11.69 -3.65
N TRP A 47 2.83 12.97 -3.31
CA TRP A 47 3.47 13.42 -2.07
C TRP A 47 2.45 13.43 -0.92
N ASP A 48 2.72 12.70 0.17
CA ASP A 48 1.92 12.73 1.39
C ASP A 48 2.60 13.58 2.48
N PHE A 49 1.82 14.46 3.09
CA PHE A 49 2.29 15.34 4.16
C PHE A 49 2.51 14.60 5.48
N SER A 50 1.95 13.40 5.66
CA SER A 50 2.15 12.62 6.88
C SER A 50 3.61 12.20 7.10
N GLU A 51 4.34 11.94 6.01
CA GLU A 51 5.74 11.49 6.08
C GLU A 51 6.71 12.67 6.26
N HIS A 52 6.32 13.86 5.80
CA HIS A 52 7.19 15.05 5.74
C HIS A 52 6.84 16.13 6.76
N GLN A 53 5.95 15.84 7.70
CA GLN A 53 5.52 16.82 8.72
C GLN A 53 6.70 17.30 9.58
N ASN A 54 7.70 16.44 9.80
CA ASN A 54 8.89 16.77 10.59
C ASN A 54 9.81 17.73 9.83
N ASP A 55 9.82 17.62 8.50
CA ASP A 55 10.71 18.37 7.63
C ASP A 55 10.20 19.80 7.42
N ILE A 56 8.90 20.03 7.58
CA ILE A 56 8.27 21.37 7.43
C ILE A 56 8.68 22.32 8.57
N GLY A 57 9.04 21.81 9.75
CA GLY A 57 9.61 22.61 10.84
C GLY A 57 9.13 22.22 12.25
N PRO A 58 9.51 22.98 13.28
CA PRO A 58 9.21 22.69 14.69
C PRO A 58 7.78 23.12 15.10
N TYR A 59 6.80 22.99 14.21
CA TYR A 59 5.42 23.45 14.43
C TYR A 59 4.52 22.32 14.93
N GLN A 60 3.40 22.67 15.58
CA GLN A 60 2.34 21.69 15.82
C GLN A 60 1.78 21.27 14.46
N ALA A 61 1.49 19.98 14.29
CA ALA A 61 1.02 19.46 13.01
C ALA A 61 -0.30 18.70 13.20
N LEU A 62 -1.31 19.06 12.40
CA LEU A 62 -2.59 18.36 12.34
C LEU A 62 -2.80 17.86 10.92
N TYR A 63 -2.79 16.56 10.73
CA TYR A 63 -3.00 15.93 9.45
C TYR A 63 -4.45 15.44 9.32
N VAL A 64 -5.12 15.83 8.25
CA VAL A 64 -6.54 15.57 7.98
C VAL A 64 -6.68 14.70 6.74
N ARG A 65 -7.39 13.58 6.87
CA ARG A 65 -7.72 12.70 5.73
C ARG A 65 -9.21 12.54 5.52
N ASP A 66 -9.60 12.55 4.26
CA ASP A 66 -10.88 12.08 3.76
C ASP A 66 -10.69 10.63 3.27
N LEU A 67 -11.24 9.68 4.02
CA LEU A 67 -11.04 8.24 3.82
C LEU A 67 -11.89 7.68 2.66
N THR A 68 -12.99 8.35 2.31
CA THR A 68 -13.89 7.94 1.22
C THR A 68 -13.68 8.73 -0.06
N ARG A 69 -12.70 9.64 -0.07
CA ARG A 69 -12.35 10.48 -1.22
C ARG A 69 -13.56 11.33 -1.67
N SER A 70 -14.32 11.82 -0.71
CA SER A 70 -15.55 12.58 -0.94
C SER A 70 -15.31 14.05 -1.32
N TRP A 71 -14.05 14.52 -1.28
CA TRP A 71 -13.70 15.94 -1.36
C TRP A 71 -14.43 16.75 -0.29
N PHE A 72 -14.48 16.22 0.92
CA PHE A 72 -15.12 16.91 2.04
C PHE A 72 -16.61 17.20 1.80
N ASN A 73 -17.27 16.45 0.91
CA ASN A 73 -18.70 16.60 0.62
C ASN A 73 -19.56 15.49 1.23
N GLU A 74 -18.96 14.43 1.77
CA GLU A 74 -19.70 13.44 2.54
C GLU A 74 -20.16 14.04 3.87
N ASP A 75 -21.44 13.91 4.22
CA ASP A 75 -21.98 14.52 5.43
C ASP A 75 -21.64 13.70 6.69
N ALA A 76 -21.44 12.38 6.55
CA ALA A 76 -21.14 11.49 7.66
C ALA A 76 -19.80 11.86 8.34
N GLY A 77 -19.87 12.36 9.59
CA GLY A 77 -18.70 12.73 10.39
C GLY A 77 -18.01 14.03 9.98
N PHE A 78 -18.50 14.74 8.96
CA PHE A 78 -17.87 15.96 8.47
C PHE A 78 -17.92 17.10 9.50
N THR A 79 -19.09 17.33 10.07
CA THR A 79 -19.32 18.42 11.03
C THR A 79 -18.46 18.20 12.27
N GLU A 80 -18.49 17.00 12.84
CA GLU A 80 -17.71 16.63 14.01
C GLU A 80 -16.21 16.73 13.75
N CYS A 81 -15.76 16.31 12.56
CA CYS A 81 -14.37 16.43 12.15
C CYS A 81 -13.94 17.91 12.06
N PHE A 82 -14.71 18.76 11.37
CA PHE A 82 -14.37 20.17 11.21
C PHE A 82 -14.51 20.96 12.50
N ASP A 83 -15.49 20.64 13.34
CA ASP A 83 -15.61 21.21 14.68
C ASP A 83 -14.38 20.86 15.52
N LYS A 84 -13.88 19.62 15.44
CA LYS A 84 -12.64 19.22 16.13
C LYS A 84 -11.41 19.95 15.59
N ILE A 85 -11.30 20.12 14.28
CA ILE A 85 -10.21 20.90 13.67
C ILE A 85 -10.24 22.34 14.19
N ILE A 86 -11.43 22.96 14.25
CA ILE A 86 -11.61 24.34 14.73
C ILE A 86 -11.31 24.43 16.24
N GLU A 87 -11.74 23.46 17.04
CA GLU A 87 -11.41 23.36 18.46
C GLU A 87 -9.89 23.36 18.68
N ILE A 88 -9.15 22.55 17.91
CA ILE A 88 -7.68 22.49 17.99
C ILE A 88 -7.05 23.80 17.50
N ALA A 89 -7.54 24.36 16.39
CA ALA A 89 -7.02 25.59 15.80
C ALA A 89 -7.25 26.83 16.68
N THR A 90 -8.27 26.80 17.55
CA THR A 90 -8.62 27.88 18.48
C THR A 90 -8.16 27.61 19.91
N ALA A 91 -7.47 26.49 20.14
CA ALA A 91 -7.03 26.08 21.48
C ALA A 91 -6.06 27.11 22.10
N PRO A 92 -6.13 27.32 23.43
CA PRO A 92 -5.18 28.19 24.13
C PRO A 92 -3.73 27.79 23.85
N GLY A 93 -2.94 28.74 23.34
CA GLY A 93 -1.55 28.51 22.95
C GLY A 93 -1.31 28.53 21.43
N ILE A 94 -2.35 28.28 20.62
CA ILE A 94 -2.27 28.48 19.16
C ILE A 94 -2.50 29.95 18.84
N ARG A 95 -1.50 30.60 18.24
CA ARG A 95 -1.51 32.02 17.83
C ARG A 95 -1.54 32.20 16.33
N ARG A 96 -1.10 31.19 15.58
CA ARG A 96 -1.01 31.23 14.12
C ARG A 96 -1.44 29.89 13.55
N VAL A 97 -2.37 29.92 12.60
CA VAL A 97 -2.85 28.73 11.88
C VAL A 97 -2.40 28.82 10.44
N VAL A 98 -1.75 27.79 9.94
CA VAL A 98 -1.38 27.63 8.53
C VAL A 98 -2.07 26.39 8.00
N THR A 99 -2.67 26.48 6.82
CA THR A 99 -3.30 25.33 6.15
C THR A 99 -2.56 25.02 4.86
N ILE A 100 -2.36 23.74 4.59
CA ILE A 100 -1.64 23.26 3.40
C ILE A 100 -2.45 22.13 2.79
N GLY A 101 -2.55 22.08 1.47
CA GLY A 101 -3.17 20.96 0.80
C GLY A 101 -2.76 20.80 -0.66
N LEU A 102 -2.95 19.58 -1.17
CA LEU A 102 -2.68 19.18 -2.55
C LEU A 102 -3.97 18.70 -3.23
N GLY A 103 -4.32 19.24 -4.40
CA GLY A 103 -5.50 18.80 -5.15
C GLY A 103 -6.78 18.99 -4.33
N MET A 104 -7.43 17.89 -3.95
CA MET A 104 -8.57 17.90 -3.02
C MET A 104 -8.22 18.38 -1.62
N GLY A 105 -7.00 18.14 -1.16
CA GLY A 105 -6.54 18.63 0.13
C GLY A 105 -6.49 20.16 0.12
N ALA A 106 -6.11 20.77 -1.01
CA ALA A 106 -6.14 22.21 -1.15
C ALA A 106 -7.58 22.76 -1.11
N PHE A 107 -8.55 22.02 -1.64
CA PHE A 107 -9.97 22.32 -1.47
C PHE A 107 -10.35 22.31 0.02
N GLY A 108 -9.95 21.28 0.78
CA GLY A 108 -10.18 21.21 2.24
C GLY A 108 -9.53 22.36 3.02
N ALA A 109 -8.30 22.71 2.68
CA ALA A 109 -7.57 23.84 3.28
C ALA A 109 -8.28 25.18 3.04
N LEU A 110 -8.69 25.43 1.79
CA LEU A 110 -9.48 26.62 1.42
C LEU A 110 -10.85 26.62 2.10
N TYR A 111 -11.52 25.46 2.17
CA TYR A 111 -12.81 25.35 2.83
C TYR A 111 -12.70 25.63 4.34
N LEU A 112 -11.66 25.14 5.03
CA LEU A 112 -11.43 25.45 6.44
C LEU A 112 -11.28 26.96 6.67
N ALA A 113 -10.58 27.67 5.78
CA ALA A 113 -10.44 29.12 5.85
C ALA A 113 -11.79 29.86 5.72
N SER A 114 -12.84 29.24 5.19
CA SER A 114 -14.20 29.81 5.22
C SER A 114 -14.88 29.71 6.59
N ARG A 115 -14.39 28.79 7.44
CA ARG A 115 -14.99 28.47 8.74
C ARG A 115 -14.27 29.15 9.90
N THR A 116 -12.95 29.23 9.84
CA THR A 116 -12.11 29.80 10.92
C THR A 116 -11.01 30.69 10.36
N PRO A 117 -10.54 31.72 11.09
CA PRO A 117 -9.39 32.54 10.65
C PRO A 117 -8.12 31.71 10.46
N VAL A 118 -7.42 31.94 9.35
CA VAL A 118 -6.17 31.27 8.98
C VAL A 118 -5.15 32.32 8.55
N SER A 119 -3.91 32.25 9.05
CA SER A 119 -2.88 33.23 8.71
C SER A 119 -2.26 33.00 7.33
N LEU A 120 -2.23 31.75 6.87
CA LEU A 120 -1.71 31.39 5.54
C LEU A 120 -2.39 30.13 5.01
N VAL A 121 -2.85 30.18 3.76
CA VAL A 121 -3.26 29.00 2.99
C VAL A 121 -2.21 28.73 1.92
N ILE A 122 -1.66 27.52 1.87
CA ILE A 122 -0.76 27.04 0.82
C ILE A 122 -1.48 25.95 0.01
N ALA A 123 -1.82 26.27 -1.23
CA ALA A 123 -2.64 25.46 -2.11
C ALA A 123 -1.82 24.92 -3.29
N LEU A 124 -1.46 23.64 -3.28
CA LEU A 124 -0.70 22.98 -4.35
C LEU A 124 -1.66 22.31 -5.34
N SER A 125 -1.53 22.63 -6.63
CA SER A 125 -2.43 22.20 -7.72
C SER A 125 -3.89 22.14 -7.26
N PRO A 126 -4.47 23.27 -6.82
CA PRO A 126 -5.70 23.22 -6.06
C PRO A 126 -6.92 22.93 -6.92
N GLN A 127 -7.85 22.14 -6.38
CA GLN A 127 -9.22 22.13 -6.91
C GLN A 127 -9.99 23.25 -6.22
N SER A 128 -10.50 24.20 -7.02
CA SER A 128 -11.35 25.30 -6.54
C SER A 128 -12.84 25.04 -6.69
N ALA A 129 -13.22 23.99 -7.43
CA ALA A 129 -14.58 23.50 -7.56
C ALA A 129 -14.58 21.99 -7.83
N ILE A 130 -15.66 21.31 -7.46
CA ILE A 130 -15.90 19.88 -7.70
C ILE A 130 -17.34 19.58 -8.13
N ALA A 131 -18.28 20.52 -7.96
CA ALA A 131 -19.65 20.33 -8.40
C ALA A 131 -19.70 20.17 -9.93
N PRO A 132 -20.34 19.12 -10.48
CA PRO A 132 -20.37 18.86 -11.92
C PRO A 132 -20.89 20.03 -12.75
N VAL A 133 -21.86 20.80 -12.20
CA VAL A 133 -22.39 22.01 -12.85
C VAL A 133 -21.36 23.12 -13.03
N VAL A 134 -20.35 23.19 -12.15
CA VAL A 134 -19.26 24.17 -12.23
C VAL A 134 -18.13 23.65 -13.13
N LEU A 135 -17.94 22.33 -13.16
CA LEU A 135 -16.87 21.67 -13.92
C LEU A 135 -17.23 21.34 -15.37
N ASP A 136 -18.48 21.54 -15.80
CA ASP A 136 -18.99 21.02 -17.08
C ASP A 136 -18.11 21.40 -18.27
N GLY A 137 -17.51 20.38 -18.89
CA GLY A 137 -16.60 20.51 -20.04
C GLY A 137 -15.19 21.03 -19.71
N ILE A 138 -14.88 21.30 -18.45
CA ILE A 138 -13.61 21.92 -18.01
C ILE A 138 -12.68 20.89 -17.37
N ASP A 139 -13.06 20.29 -16.23
CA ASP A 139 -12.28 19.25 -15.54
C ASP A 139 -13.11 17.97 -15.41
N ARG A 140 -12.67 16.90 -16.07
CA ARG A 140 -13.31 15.57 -16.04
C ARG A 140 -12.43 14.50 -15.38
N ARG A 141 -11.24 14.86 -14.91
CA ARG A 141 -10.23 13.91 -14.41
C ARG A 141 -10.75 13.02 -13.28
N TRP A 142 -11.77 13.50 -12.56
CA TRP A 142 -12.31 12.88 -11.36
C TRP A 142 -13.79 12.52 -11.44
N ALA A 143 -14.41 12.60 -12.63
CA ALA A 143 -15.85 12.42 -12.79
C ALA A 143 -16.36 11.07 -12.23
N TYR A 144 -15.55 10.01 -12.34
CA TYR A 144 -15.87 8.67 -11.83
C TYR A 144 -15.95 8.57 -10.30
N LEU A 145 -15.20 9.39 -9.55
CA LEU A 145 -15.26 9.43 -8.08
C LEU A 145 -16.45 10.22 -7.55
N LEU A 146 -17.02 11.08 -8.41
CA LEU A 146 -18.16 11.92 -8.10
C LEU A 146 -19.47 11.31 -8.66
N GLU A 147 -19.37 10.20 -9.39
CA GLU A 147 -20.50 9.48 -9.98
C GLU A 147 -21.43 8.94 -8.89
N GLY A 148 -22.74 9.11 -9.07
CA GLY A 148 -23.75 8.71 -8.09
C GLY A 148 -24.00 9.70 -6.95
N ARG A 149 -23.26 10.82 -6.86
CA ARG A 149 -23.58 11.90 -5.91
C ARG A 149 -24.52 12.92 -6.53
N GLU A 150 -25.67 13.13 -5.90
CA GLU A 150 -26.67 14.10 -6.37
C GLU A 150 -26.43 15.53 -5.84
N LYS A 151 -25.67 15.68 -4.75
CA LYS A 151 -25.50 16.97 -4.05
C LYS A 151 -24.04 17.27 -3.74
N PHE A 152 -23.67 18.53 -3.95
CA PHE A 152 -22.34 19.09 -3.67
C PHE A 152 -22.48 20.36 -2.84
N PRO A 153 -22.95 20.24 -1.58
CA PRO A 153 -23.21 21.39 -0.71
C PRO A 153 -21.96 22.23 -0.43
N ARG A 154 -20.78 21.63 -0.59
CA ARG A 154 -19.45 22.24 -0.43
C ARG A 154 -18.68 22.05 -1.74
N GLY A 155 -19.35 22.29 -2.86
CA GLY A 155 -18.83 21.95 -4.19
C GLY A 155 -18.00 23.03 -4.88
N ASP A 156 -17.92 24.23 -4.30
CA ASP A 156 -17.31 25.40 -4.95
C ASP A 156 -16.77 26.39 -3.92
N ILE A 157 -15.52 26.79 -4.07
CA ILE A 157 -14.84 27.77 -3.18
C ILE A 157 -15.20 29.21 -3.55
N ALA A 158 -15.51 29.49 -4.82
CA ALA A 158 -15.75 30.86 -5.28
C ALA A 158 -16.81 31.63 -4.48
N PRO A 159 -17.97 31.07 -4.08
CA PRO A 159 -18.96 31.80 -3.30
C PRO A 159 -18.61 31.96 -1.81
N LEU A 160 -17.58 31.27 -1.30
CA LEU A 160 -17.25 31.27 0.13
C LEU A 160 -16.43 32.49 0.53
N ASP A 161 -16.75 33.12 1.67
CA ASP A 161 -15.91 34.16 2.26
C ASP A 161 -14.73 33.51 3.01
N LEU A 162 -13.50 33.71 2.53
CA LEU A 162 -12.30 33.07 3.11
C LEU A 162 -11.61 34.03 4.08
N LYS A 163 -11.54 33.64 5.34
CA LYS A 163 -10.92 34.38 6.45
C LYS A 163 -9.41 34.10 6.50
N ALA A 164 -8.70 34.34 5.40
CA ALA A 164 -7.27 34.11 5.29
C ALA A 164 -6.48 35.41 5.14
N ASP A 165 -5.46 35.64 5.96
CA ASP A 165 -4.58 36.83 5.83
C ASP A 165 -3.79 36.79 4.51
N ARG A 166 -3.40 35.57 4.07
CA ARG A 166 -2.67 35.33 2.83
C ARG A 166 -3.04 33.98 2.23
N ILE A 167 -3.23 33.93 0.91
CA ILE A 167 -3.47 32.69 0.16
C ILE A 167 -2.40 32.60 -0.94
N VAL A 168 -1.62 31.54 -0.91
CA VAL A 168 -0.60 31.22 -1.92
C VAL A 168 -1.01 29.94 -2.63
N ALA A 169 -1.14 29.99 -3.95
CA ALA A 169 -1.52 28.84 -4.75
C ALA A 169 -0.50 28.59 -5.87
N LEU A 170 -0.12 27.34 -6.07
CA LEU A 170 1.00 26.92 -6.91
C LEU A 170 0.54 25.79 -7.84
N CYS A 171 0.87 25.82 -9.13
CA CYS A 171 0.66 24.67 -10.04
C CYS A 171 1.77 24.58 -11.10
N THR A 172 1.83 23.45 -11.81
CA THR A 172 2.63 23.33 -13.05
C THR A 172 1.84 23.85 -14.24
N ASP A 173 2.51 24.01 -15.38
CA ASP A 173 1.90 24.49 -16.61
C ASP A 173 1.39 23.41 -17.58
N GLU A 174 1.47 22.16 -17.16
CA GLU A 174 1.11 21.01 -17.98
C GLU A 174 -0.40 20.77 -18.02
N PHE A 175 -1.06 20.82 -16.86
CA PHE A 175 -2.49 20.51 -16.74
C PHE A 175 -3.33 21.78 -16.85
N ARG A 176 -4.04 21.93 -17.98
CA ARG A 176 -4.95 23.06 -18.23
C ARG A 176 -6.01 23.22 -17.12
N GLU A 177 -6.45 22.10 -16.54
CA GLU A 177 -7.45 22.07 -15.48
C GLU A 177 -6.91 22.72 -14.18
N ASP A 178 -5.65 22.44 -13.81
CA ASP A 178 -5.00 23.04 -12.64
C ASP A 178 -4.87 24.55 -12.80
N VAL A 179 -4.53 25.01 -14.00
CA VAL A 179 -4.40 26.44 -14.34
C VAL A 179 -5.75 27.13 -14.28
N TRP A 180 -6.81 26.48 -14.79
CA TRP A 180 -8.17 27.00 -14.69
C TRP A 180 -8.59 27.18 -13.23
N HIS A 181 -8.34 26.18 -12.39
CA HIS A 181 -8.63 26.28 -10.97
C HIS A 181 -7.82 27.39 -10.28
N LEU A 182 -6.54 27.54 -10.66
CA LEU A 182 -5.66 28.58 -10.15
C LEU A 182 -6.16 29.99 -10.52
N LEU A 183 -6.61 30.19 -11.76
CA LEU A 183 -7.21 31.45 -12.21
C LEU A 183 -8.49 31.80 -11.44
N ARG A 184 -9.36 30.81 -11.22
CA ARG A 184 -10.56 31.00 -10.40
C ARG A 184 -10.24 31.50 -8.99
N LEU A 185 -9.12 31.06 -8.40
CA LEU A 185 -8.65 31.54 -7.09
C LEU A 185 -8.02 32.94 -7.17
N ALA A 186 -7.26 33.24 -8.24
CA ALA A 186 -6.72 34.58 -8.45
C ALA A 186 -7.85 35.62 -8.54
N GLU A 187 -8.91 35.31 -9.27
CA GLU A 187 -10.05 36.20 -9.52
C GLU A 187 -11.00 36.29 -8.33
N ALA A 188 -11.41 35.15 -7.76
CA ALA A 188 -12.45 35.13 -6.74
C ALA A 188 -11.94 35.35 -5.31
N LYS A 189 -10.63 35.17 -5.07
CA LYS A 189 -10.03 35.16 -3.72
C LYS A 189 -8.75 35.99 -3.59
N HIS A 190 -8.36 36.72 -4.63
CA HIS A 190 -7.12 37.51 -4.66
C HIS A 190 -5.87 36.71 -4.25
N ALA A 191 -5.86 35.41 -4.53
CA ALA A 191 -4.75 34.53 -4.18
C ALA A 191 -3.47 34.91 -4.93
N GLU A 192 -2.32 34.81 -4.25
CA GLU A 192 -1.00 34.88 -4.87
C GLU A 192 -0.76 33.57 -5.62
N THR A 193 -0.92 33.64 -6.94
CA THR A 193 -0.91 32.46 -7.81
C THR A 193 0.41 32.34 -8.57
N TYR A 194 1.01 31.17 -8.56
CA TYR A 194 2.32 30.89 -9.13
C TYR A 194 2.28 29.66 -10.04
N ILE A 195 2.88 29.79 -11.22
CA ILE A 195 3.02 28.73 -12.21
C ILE A 195 4.49 28.37 -12.36
N PHE A 196 4.79 27.07 -12.34
CA PHE A 196 6.12 26.52 -12.58
C PHE A 196 6.16 25.88 -13.96
N PRO A 197 6.81 26.51 -14.95
CA PRO A 197 6.78 26.05 -16.32
C PRO A 197 7.67 24.83 -16.57
N GLY A 198 7.30 24.02 -17.58
CA GLY A 198 8.12 22.95 -18.14
C GLY A 198 8.26 21.71 -17.26
N ARG A 199 7.23 21.38 -16.47
CA ARG A 199 7.22 20.21 -15.58
C ARG A 199 6.06 19.30 -15.91
N ASP A 200 6.37 18.05 -16.27
CA ASP A 200 5.42 17.05 -16.78
C ASP A 200 4.72 16.23 -15.65
N GLN A 201 4.60 16.81 -14.46
CA GLN A 201 4.02 16.16 -13.28
C GLN A 201 3.29 17.17 -12.37
N ASN A 202 2.56 16.67 -11.37
CA ASN A 202 1.96 17.53 -10.35
C ASN A 202 3.03 18.35 -9.60
N ILE A 203 2.72 19.60 -9.25
CA ILE A 203 3.66 20.54 -8.64
C ILE A 203 4.31 20.04 -7.34
N ALA A 204 3.57 19.35 -6.47
CA ALA A 204 4.13 18.84 -5.23
C ALA A 204 5.18 17.76 -5.51
N TYR A 205 4.90 16.88 -6.48
CA TYR A 205 5.83 15.83 -6.87
C TYR A 205 7.06 16.40 -7.57
N ALA A 206 6.87 17.27 -8.57
CA ALA A 206 7.98 17.87 -9.31
C ALA A 206 8.93 18.68 -8.40
N LEU A 207 8.38 19.50 -7.49
CA LEU A 207 9.19 20.22 -6.52
C LEU A 207 9.79 19.30 -5.45
N GLY A 208 9.12 18.19 -5.11
CA GLY A 208 9.63 17.17 -4.20
C GLY A 208 10.86 16.46 -4.76
N THR A 209 10.80 16.01 -6.01
CA THR A 209 11.93 15.36 -6.71
C THR A 209 13.10 16.29 -6.94
N GLU A 210 12.83 17.58 -7.12
CA GLU A 210 13.87 18.63 -7.24
C GLU A 210 14.42 19.05 -5.86
N GLY A 211 13.90 18.50 -4.75
CA GLY A 211 14.33 18.84 -3.38
C GLY A 211 13.93 20.26 -2.94
N MET A 212 13.02 20.92 -3.66
CA MET A 212 12.63 22.31 -3.44
C MET A 212 11.32 22.49 -2.66
N LEU A 213 10.46 21.47 -2.63
CA LEU A 213 9.14 21.59 -1.98
C LEU A 213 9.24 21.97 -0.50
N VAL A 214 10.03 21.23 0.28
CA VAL A 214 10.20 21.48 1.72
C VAL A 214 10.79 22.88 1.99
N PRO A 215 11.89 23.31 1.31
CA PRO A 215 12.39 24.68 1.43
C PRO A 215 11.33 25.76 1.15
N ILE A 216 10.53 25.59 0.10
CA ILE A 216 9.45 26.54 -0.24
C ILE A 216 8.41 26.59 0.89
N LEU A 217 7.97 25.43 1.39
CA LEU A 217 6.99 25.37 2.48
C LEU A 217 7.53 26.00 3.77
N GLN A 218 8.75 25.67 4.17
CA GLN A 218 9.43 26.24 5.33
C GLN A 218 9.49 27.77 5.23
N HIS A 219 9.87 28.29 4.06
CA HIS A 219 9.98 29.72 3.81
C HIS A 219 8.64 30.43 3.89
N LEU A 220 7.60 29.89 3.24
CA LEU A 220 6.25 30.43 3.28
C LEU A 220 5.69 30.46 4.71
N ILE A 221 5.93 29.41 5.50
CA ILE A 221 5.46 29.32 6.88
C ILE A 221 6.25 30.26 7.80
N ALA A 222 7.58 30.33 7.65
CA ALA A 222 8.42 31.21 8.46
C ALA A 222 8.06 32.69 8.29
N GLY A 223 7.60 33.09 7.11
CA GLY A 223 7.22 34.49 6.83
C GLY A 223 8.43 35.42 6.70
N SER A 224 9.61 34.88 6.43
CA SER A 224 10.83 35.63 6.08
C SER A 224 10.55 36.46 4.82
N GLY A 225 10.58 37.79 4.97
CA GLY A 225 10.02 38.76 4.02
C GLY A 225 10.43 38.60 2.55
N ASP A 226 9.53 39.08 1.68
CA ASP A 226 9.64 39.49 0.27
C ASP A 226 10.57 38.73 -0.72
N SER A 227 11.10 37.57 -0.33
CA SER A 227 11.66 36.61 -1.29
C SER A 227 10.49 35.84 -1.87
N ASP A 228 9.87 36.51 -2.84
CA ASP A 228 8.82 36.03 -3.72
C ASP A 228 9.11 34.57 -4.13
N VAL A 229 8.10 33.70 -4.18
CA VAL A 229 8.24 32.32 -4.68
C VAL A 229 8.96 32.29 -6.04
N ARG A 230 8.91 33.40 -6.79
CA ARG A 230 9.71 33.67 -8.00
C ARG A 230 11.21 33.41 -7.88
N GLY A 231 11.80 33.56 -6.69
CA GLY A 231 13.22 33.29 -6.44
C GLY A 231 13.60 31.81 -6.55
N TYR A 232 12.61 30.91 -6.47
CA TYR A 232 12.80 29.48 -6.65
C TYR A 232 12.71 29.12 -8.14
N LEU A 233 13.85 28.72 -8.71
CA LEU A 233 14.14 28.21 -10.07
C LEU A 233 13.00 28.25 -11.12
N GLY A 234 12.42 29.43 -11.37
CA GLY A 234 11.53 29.68 -12.51
C GLY A 234 10.03 29.80 -12.23
N ALA A 235 9.58 29.98 -10.98
CA ALA A 235 8.17 30.27 -10.72
C ALA A 235 7.74 31.64 -11.28
N HIS A 236 6.57 31.71 -11.92
CA HIS A 236 5.99 32.95 -12.44
C HIS A 236 4.70 33.28 -11.71
N ARG A 237 4.57 34.52 -11.23
CA ARG A 237 3.28 34.98 -10.71
C ARG A 237 2.29 35.06 -11.87
N LEU A 238 1.13 34.44 -11.70
CA LEU A 238 0.04 34.54 -12.64
C LEU A 238 -0.61 35.92 -12.47
N SER A 239 -0.62 36.70 -13.54
CA SER A 239 -1.22 38.03 -13.58
C SER A 239 -1.87 38.23 -14.95
N PRO A 240 -2.79 39.20 -15.11
CA PRO A 240 -3.36 39.56 -16.41
C PRO A 240 -2.32 39.93 -17.49
N GLN A 241 -1.07 40.22 -17.09
CA GLN A 241 0.06 40.55 -17.97
C GLN A 241 1.10 39.42 -18.05
N SER A 242 0.79 38.23 -17.52
CA SER A 242 1.72 37.10 -17.49
C SER A 242 1.74 36.37 -18.83
N ALA A 243 2.95 36.09 -19.32
CA ALA A 243 3.16 35.33 -20.55
C ALA A 243 2.48 33.96 -20.52
N ALA A 244 2.45 33.30 -19.34
CA ALA A 244 1.79 32.02 -19.14
C ALA A 244 0.27 32.14 -19.32
N LEU A 245 -0.37 33.17 -18.75
CA LEU A 245 -1.81 33.39 -18.93
C LEU A 245 -2.17 33.57 -20.41
N HIS A 246 -1.42 34.41 -21.11
CA HIS A 246 -1.58 34.61 -22.54
C HIS A 246 -1.38 33.29 -23.32
N HIS A 247 -0.42 32.45 -22.91
CA HIS A 247 -0.20 31.15 -23.53
C HIS A 247 -1.44 30.24 -23.42
N TYR A 248 -2.06 30.15 -22.24
CA TYR A 248 -3.28 29.35 -22.04
C TYR A 248 -4.50 29.90 -22.74
N ARG A 249 -4.69 31.23 -22.71
CA ARG A 249 -5.77 31.85 -23.45
C ARG A 249 -5.61 31.60 -24.94
N ALA A 250 -4.38 31.59 -25.43
CA ALA A 250 -4.07 31.25 -26.82
C ALA A 250 -4.43 29.81 -27.15
N GLN A 251 -4.02 28.85 -26.31
CA GLN A 251 -4.35 27.44 -26.49
C GLN A 251 -5.86 27.21 -26.43
N THR A 252 -6.55 27.82 -25.46
CA THR A 252 -8.01 27.73 -25.32
C THR A 252 -8.73 28.34 -26.52
N ALA A 253 -8.30 29.50 -26.99
CA ALA A 253 -8.86 30.13 -28.19
C ALA A 253 -8.59 29.30 -29.45
N PHE A 254 -7.42 28.66 -29.53
CA PHE A 254 -7.05 27.76 -30.63
C PHE A 254 -7.95 26.52 -30.67
N GLU A 255 -8.17 25.87 -29.53
CA GLU A 255 -9.04 24.69 -29.39
C GLU A 255 -10.52 25.04 -29.62
N THR A 256 -10.97 26.23 -29.18
CA THR A 256 -12.35 26.70 -29.36
C THR A 256 -12.61 27.36 -30.72
N GLY A 257 -11.61 27.39 -31.62
CA GLY A 257 -11.76 27.88 -32.98
C GLY A 257 -11.82 29.42 -33.12
N ARG A 258 -11.48 30.17 -32.07
CA ARG A 258 -11.41 31.64 -32.07
C ARG A 258 -10.05 32.09 -32.58
N ALA A 259 -9.91 32.16 -33.90
CA ALA A 259 -8.61 32.30 -34.55
C ALA A 259 -7.85 33.58 -34.20
N ASP A 260 -8.52 34.73 -34.22
CA ASP A 260 -7.88 36.02 -33.94
C ASP A 260 -7.43 36.12 -32.48
N ASP A 261 -8.30 35.70 -31.54
CA ASP A 261 -7.98 35.63 -30.12
C ASP A 261 -6.78 34.71 -29.86
N ALA A 262 -6.74 33.53 -30.50
CA ALA A 262 -5.65 32.57 -30.36
C ALA A 262 -4.32 33.18 -30.80
N LEU A 263 -4.31 33.85 -31.95
CA LEU A 263 -3.10 34.46 -32.49
C LEU A 263 -2.66 35.66 -31.65
N TYR A 264 -3.59 36.50 -31.20
CA TYR A 264 -3.31 37.63 -30.32
C TYR A 264 -2.66 37.17 -29.02
N GLU A 265 -3.31 36.25 -28.32
CA GLU A 265 -2.85 35.72 -27.04
C GLU A 265 -1.51 34.98 -27.18
N ALA A 266 -1.32 34.18 -28.24
CA ALA A 266 -0.03 33.51 -28.48
C ALA A 266 1.10 34.51 -28.76
N THR A 267 0.78 35.60 -29.46
CA THR A 267 1.75 36.65 -29.78
C THR A 267 2.14 37.42 -28.53
N MET A 268 1.18 37.72 -27.64
CA MET A 268 1.46 38.33 -26.34
C MET A 268 2.31 37.42 -25.45
N ALA A 269 1.99 36.12 -25.39
CA ALA A 269 2.78 35.13 -24.65
C ALA A 269 4.24 35.09 -25.10
N LEU A 270 4.46 35.01 -26.42
CA LEU A 270 5.80 34.95 -27.01
C LEU A 270 6.55 36.28 -26.86
N ALA A 271 5.86 37.42 -26.96
CA ALA A 271 6.46 38.74 -26.79
C ALA A 271 6.95 38.97 -25.36
N LEU A 272 6.18 38.51 -24.37
CA LEU A 272 6.53 38.64 -22.96
C LEU A 272 7.65 37.68 -22.54
N ARG A 273 7.72 36.47 -23.13
CA ARG A 273 8.74 35.45 -22.84
C ARG A 273 9.19 34.71 -24.10
N PRO A 274 10.16 35.27 -24.87
CA PRO A 274 10.66 34.67 -26.09
C PRO A 274 11.60 33.47 -25.87
N ASP A 275 12.09 33.30 -24.63
CA ASP A 275 13.03 32.28 -24.21
C ASP A 275 12.39 30.90 -23.97
N ILE A 276 11.07 30.82 -23.85
CA ILE A 276 10.34 29.55 -23.62
C ILE A 276 10.05 28.86 -24.97
N PRO A 277 10.66 27.69 -25.27
CA PRO A 277 10.49 27.02 -26.57
C PRO A 277 9.04 26.63 -26.89
N GLY A 278 8.27 26.22 -25.87
CA GLY A 278 6.85 25.85 -26.00
C GLY A 278 5.97 27.00 -26.51
N TYR A 279 6.27 28.24 -26.13
CA TYR A 279 5.48 29.40 -26.55
C TYR A 279 5.72 29.72 -28.03
N LYS A 280 6.97 29.57 -28.48
CA LYS A 280 7.34 29.72 -29.88
C LYS A 280 6.71 28.62 -30.75
N ALA A 281 6.68 27.39 -30.25
CA ALA A 281 6.06 26.26 -30.93
C ALA A 281 4.53 26.45 -31.06
N LEU A 282 3.84 26.82 -29.98
CA LEU A 282 2.40 27.07 -30.00
C LEU A 282 2.06 28.27 -30.91
N HIS A 283 2.81 29.38 -30.80
CA HIS A 283 2.63 30.54 -31.69
C HIS A 283 2.80 30.18 -33.16
N GLY A 284 3.81 29.37 -33.52
CA GLY A 284 4.02 28.90 -34.88
C GLY A 284 2.84 28.08 -35.41
N ARG A 285 2.31 27.16 -34.60
CA ARG A 285 1.13 26.34 -34.92
C ARG A 285 -0.11 27.20 -35.13
N ILE A 286 -0.39 28.12 -34.19
CA ILE A 286 -1.55 29.01 -34.24
C ILE A 286 -1.43 29.95 -35.43
N LYS A 287 -0.25 30.50 -35.72
CA LYS A 287 -0.01 31.39 -36.86
C LYS A 287 -0.23 30.69 -38.20
N HIS A 288 0.21 29.44 -38.33
CA HIS A 288 -0.05 28.64 -39.53
C HIS A 288 -1.55 28.41 -39.73
N TRP A 289 -2.23 27.93 -38.69
CA TRP A 289 -3.67 27.68 -38.71
C TRP A 289 -4.51 28.96 -38.92
N HIS A 290 -4.12 30.09 -38.33
CA HIS A 290 -4.75 31.40 -38.55
C HIS A 290 -4.63 31.82 -40.02
N GLY A 291 -3.45 31.61 -40.63
CA GLY A 291 -3.24 31.85 -42.06
C GLY A 291 -4.15 30.99 -42.96
N GLU A 292 -4.35 29.72 -42.62
CA GLU A 292 -5.30 28.84 -43.32
C GLU A 292 -6.76 29.30 -43.16
N GLN A 293 -7.15 29.72 -41.95
CA GLN A 293 -8.48 30.27 -41.65
C GLN A 293 -8.75 31.57 -42.41
N ALA A 294 -7.77 32.48 -42.47
CA ALA A 294 -7.85 33.75 -43.19
C ALA A 294 -7.92 33.53 -44.72
N ALA A 295 -7.14 32.58 -45.26
CA ALA A 295 -7.19 32.21 -46.68
C ALA A 295 -8.56 31.57 -47.05
N ALA A 296 -9.10 30.71 -46.18
CA ALA A 296 -10.42 30.12 -46.37
C ALA A 296 -11.57 31.16 -46.24
N ALA A 297 -11.41 32.16 -45.37
CA ALA A 297 -12.34 33.29 -45.26
C ALA A 297 -12.29 34.16 -46.51
N ALA A 298 -11.10 34.55 -46.98
CA ALA A 298 -10.92 35.36 -48.20
C ALA A 298 -11.45 34.65 -49.47
N ALA A 299 -11.26 33.33 -49.56
CA ALA A 299 -11.82 32.51 -50.64
C ALA A 299 -13.36 32.46 -50.61
N ASN A 300 -13.97 32.44 -49.42
CA ASN A 300 -15.43 32.51 -49.26
C ASN A 300 -15.98 33.92 -49.54
N THR A 301 -15.27 34.98 -49.20
CA THR A 301 -15.68 36.37 -49.51
C THR A 301 -15.60 36.67 -51.02
N LYS A 302 -14.56 36.16 -51.71
CA LYS A 302 -14.49 36.20 -53.19
C LYS A 302 -15.61 35.42 -53.88
N ARG A 303 -16.09 34.35 -53.25
CA ARG A 303 -17.17 33.49 -53.76
C ARG A 303 -18.56 34.04 -53.45
N ALA A 304 -18.70 34.88 -52.42
CA ALA A 304 -19.93 35.59 -52.07
C ALA A 304 -20.15 36.88 -52.89
N ALA A 305 -19.11 37.45 -53.48
CA ALA A 305 -19.19 38.65 -54.32
C ALA A 305 -19.53 38.39 -55.81
N MET A 306 -19.75 37.13 -56.21
CA MET A 306 -19.81 36.72 -57.63
C MET A 306 -21.14 36.10 -58.08
N LEU A 307 -22.24 36.21 -57.32
CA LEU A 307 -23.50 35.56 -57.69
C LEU A 307 -24.75 36.43 -57.43
N GLU A 308 -25.44 36.75 -58.53
CA GLU A 308 -26.83 37.20 -58.69
C GLU A 308 -27.38 36.54 -59.99
N PRO A 309 -28.70 36.31 -60.16
CA PRO A 309 -29.39 35.08 -59.75
C PRO A 309 -29.99 34.22 -60.89
N GLU A 310 -30.49 33.04 -60.50
CA GLU A 310 -31.47 32.13 -61.17
C GLU A 310 -31.01 31.24 -62.36
N PRO A 311 -31.67 30.08 -62.66
CA PRO A 311 -32.93 29.55 -62.13
C PRO A 311 -32.88 28.12 -61.55
N THR A 312 -34.03 27.76 -60.99
CA THR A 312 -34.46 26.50 -60.35
C THR A 312 -34.26 25.20 -61.16
N VAL A 313 -33.97 24.08 -60.45
CA VAL A 313 -34.79 22.83 -60.36
C VAL A 313 -33.97 21.63 -59.83
N ARG A 314 -34.41 21.13 -58.65
CA ARG A 314 -34.50 19.75 -58.10
C ARG A 314 -33.39 18.69 -58.32
N ASN A 315 -32.85 18.16 -57.20
CA ASN A 315 -33.36 16.89 -56.62
C ASN A 315 -32.82 16.63 -55.18
N PRO A 316 -33.64 16.68 -54.12
CA PRO A 316 -33.21 16.50 -52.72
C PRO A 316 -32.92 15.05 -52.31
N VAL A 317 -33.32 14.06 -53.12
CA VAL A 317 -33.24 12.62 -52.76
C VAL A 317 -31.80 12.07 -52.81
N LEU A 318 -31.00 12.46 -53.82
CA LEU A 318 -29.61 12.00 -53.95
C LEU A 318 -28.67 12.52 -52.85
N ARG A 319 -28.98 13.67 -52.25
CA ARG A 319 -28.20 14.24 -51.14
C ARG A 319 -28.55 13.63 -49.78
N PHE A 320 -29.75 13.10 -49.61
CA PHE A 320 -30.14 12.38 -48.40
C PHE A 320 -29.48 10.99 -48.35
N LEU A 321 -29.46 10.26 -49.47
CA LEU A 321 -28.80 8.95 -49.58
C LEU A 321 -27.29 8.99 -49.28
N ASN A 322 -26.57 10.00 -49.78
CA ASN A 322 -25.11 10.10 -49.57
C ASN A 322 -24.73 10.57 -48.15
N ARG A 323 -25.68 11.15 -47.40
CA ARG A 323 -25.50 11.56 -45.99
C ARG A 323 -25.74 10.40 -45.02
N GLN A 324 -26.64 9.48 -45.35
CA GLN A 324 -26.87 8.23 -44.61
C GLN A 324 -25.84 7.13 -44.91
N ALA A 325 -25.17 7.17 -46.06
CA ALA A 325 -24.18 6.16 -46.43
C ALA A 325 -22.98 6.07 -45.45
N TRP A 326 -22.46 7.21 -44.97
CA TRP A 326 -21.33 7.23 -44.01
C TRP A 326 -21.72 6.71 -42.62
N PHE A 327 -22.90 7.09 -42.13
CA PHE A 327 -23.46 6.52 -40.91
C PHE A 327 -23.71 5.02 -41.06
N GLY A 328 -24.24 4.60 -42.22
CA GLY A 328 -24.44 3.21 -42.59
C GLY A 328 -23.14 2.40 -42.53
N THR A 329 -22.06 2.88 -43.15
CA THR A 329 -20.80 2.14 -43.23
C THR A 329 -20.02 2.13 -41.92
N ILE A 330 -20.04 3.22 -41.14
CA ILE A 330 -19.22 3.32 -39.92
C ILE A 330 -19.96 2.76 -38.70
N VAL A 331 -21.29 2.88 -38.64
CA VAL A 331 -22.08 2.47 -37.47
C VAL A 331 -22.87 1.20 -37.79
N LEU A 332 -23.75 1.25 -38.80
CA LEU A 332 -24.67 0.14 -39.05
C LEU A 332 -23.97 -1.11 -39.58
N LEU A 333 -22.97 -0.97 -40.45
CA LEU A 333 -22.26 -2.10 -41.06
C LEU A 333 -21.48 -2.92 -40.01
N PRO A 334 -20.57 -2.35 -39.18
CA PRO A 334 -19.89 -3.15 -38.17
C PRO A 334 -20.84 -3.68 -37.10
N THR A 335 -21.89 -2.93 -36.74
CA THR A 335 -22.92 -3.41 -35.80
C THR A 335 -23.70 -4.59 -36.39
N LEU A 336 -24.10 -4.52 -37.67
CA LEU A 336 -24.83 -5.57 -38.35
C LEU A 336 -23.97 -6.81 -38.57
N VAL A 337 -22.71 -6.64 -39.02
CA VAL A 337 -21.75 -7.74 -39.17
C VAL A 337 -21.51 -8.43 -37.82
N SER A 338 -21.32 -7.66 -36.76
CA SER A 338 -21.12 -8.20 -35.41
C SER A 338 -22.38 -8.89 -34.89
N ALA A 339 -23.57 -8.34 -35.16
CA ALA A 339 -24.83 -8.96 -34.79
C ALA A 339 -25.07 -10.28 -35.53
N VAL A 340 -24.84 -10.31 -36.85
CA VAL A 340 -24.94 -11.54 -37.65
C VAL A 340 -23.95 -12.58 -37.13
N TYR A 341 -22.72 -12.20 -36.88
CA TYR A 341 -21.72 -13.12 -36.31
C TYR A 341 -22.15 -13.64 -34.93
N LEU A 342 -22.46 -12.76 -33.98
CA LEU A 342 -22.77 -13.14 -32.60
C LEU A 342 -24.07 -13.93 -32.47
N PHE A 343 -25.08 -13.68 -33.32
CA PHE A 343 -26.35 -14.39 -33.24
C PHE A 343 -26.41 -15.65 -34.10
N ALA A 344 -25.74 -15.68 -35.26
CA ALA A 344 -25.84 -16.81 -36.19
C ALA A 344 -24.64 -17.78 -36.14
N PHE A 345 -23.45 -17.33 -35.73
CA PHE A 345 -22.21 -18.12 -35.85
C PHE A 345 -21.46 -18.31 -34.53
N ALA A 346 -21.47 -17.34 -33.62
CA ALA A 346 -20.74 -17.44 -32.36
C ALA A 346 -21.28 -18.60 -31.52
N SER A 347 -20.36 -19.43 -31.04
CA SER A 347 -20.70 -20.57 -30.18
C SER A 347 -21.11 -20.13 -28.79
N ASP A 348 -22.02 -20.89 -28.21
CA ASP A 348 -22.45 -20.73 -26.83
C ASP A 348 -21.38 -21.25 -25.87
N LEU A 349 -21.11 -20.48 -24.81
CA LEU A 349 -20.26 -20.87 -23.70
C LEU A 349 -21.09 -21.06 -22.43
N TYR A 350 -20.97 -22.24 -21.86
CA TYR A 350 -21.55 -22.66 -20.60
C TYR A 350 -20.52 -22.46 -19.50
N VAL A 351 -20.94 -21.87 -18.39
CA VAL A 351 -20.07 -21.54 -17.27
C VAL A 351 -20.47 -22.38 -16.06
N SER A 352 -19.56 -23.23 -15.59
CA SER A 352 -19.70 -23.99 -14.36
C SER A 352 -18.90 -23.31 -13.24
N GLU A 353 -19.56 -23.01 -12.13
CA GLU A 353 -18.95 -22.35 -10.98
C GLU A 353 -18.79 -23.31 -9.80
N ALA A 354 -17.66 -23.23 -9.11
CA ALA A 354 -17.44 -23.81 -7.80
C ALA A 354 -17.01 -22.71 -6.82
N ARG A 355 -17.34 -22.87 -5.54
CA ARG A 355 -16.92 -21.94 -4.49
C ARG A 355 -16.21 -22.72 -3.40
N TYR A 356 -15.05 -22.24 -3.01
CA TYR A 356 -14.27 -22.86 -1.94
C TYR A 356 -13.70 -21.82 -0.99
N ILE A 357 -13.38 -22.26 0.21
CA ILE A 357 -12.65 -21.49 1.21
C ILE A 357 -11.47 -22.33 1.69
N ILE A 358 -10.31 -21.69 1.85
CA ILE A 358 -9.14 -22.35 2.44
C ILE A 358 -9.21 -22.11 3.94
N ARG A 359 -9.28 -23.19 4.71
CA ARG A 359 -9.23 -23.13 6.17
C ARG A 359 -7.80 -23.33 6.62
N SER A 360 -7.26 -22.34 7.32
CA SER A 360 -6.12 -22.54 8.20
C SER A 360 -6.63 -22.65 9.64
N PRO A 361 -6.13 -23.58 10.47
CA PRO A 361 -6.34 -23.54 11.90
C PRO A 361 -5.73 -22.22 12.35
N ASN A 362 -6.58 -21.45 13.00
CA ASN A 362 -6.27 -20.17 13.59
C ASN A 362 -4.85 -20.21 14.17
N ARG A 363 -3.91 -19.43 13.61
CA ARG A 363 -2.65 -19.10 14.32
C ARG A 363 -2.99 -18.17 15.48
N SER A 364 -3.85 -18.63 16.39
CA SER A 364 -4.04 -18.03 17.71
C SER A 364 -2.91 -18.53 18.61
N GLN A 365 -1.65 -18.31 18.20
CA GLN A 365 -0.59 -18.19 19.19
C GLN A 365 -0.72 -16.78 19.74
N PHE A 366 -1.27 -16.69 20.95
CA PHE A 366 -1.23 -15.50 21.78
C PHE A 366 0.23 -15.13 22.05
N SER A 367 0.88 -14.43 21.13
CA SER A 367 2.13 -13.73 21.37
C SER A 367 1.79 -12.28 21.68
N LEU A 368 2.27 -11.74 22.79
CA LEU A 368 2.10 -10.31 23.13
C LEU A 368 2.63 -9.38 22.01
N ILE A 369 3.54 -9.89 21.17
CA ILE A 369 4.06 -9.21 19.97
C ILE A 369 3.02 -9.18 18.84
N SER A 370 2.18 -10.21 18.67
CA SER A 370 1.14 -10.23 17.62
C SER A 370 0.00 -9.25 17.89
N THR A 371 -0.27 -8.90 19.15
CA THR A 371 -1.27 -7.88 19.52
C THR A 371 -0.79 -6.47 19.16
N VAL A 372 0.52 -6.21 19.25
CA VAL A 372 1.13 -4.93 18.83
C VAL A 372 1.17 -4.81 17.31
N LEU A 373 1.43 -5.92 16.59
CA LEU A 373 1.43 -5.96 15.12
C LEU A 373 0.02 -6.00 14.49
N GLN A 374 -1.01 -6.47 15.20
CA GLN A 374 -2.41 -6.29 14.77
C GLN A 374 -2.86 -4.83 14.90
N GLY A 375 -2.32 -4.08 15.87
CA GLY A 375 -2.56 -2.64 16.01
C GLY A 375 -2.00 -1.79 14.85
N THR A 376 -1.08 -2.33 14.06
CA THR A 376 -0.49 -1.65 12.88
C THR A 376 -1.11 -2.09 11.55
N GLY A 377 -2.14 -2.95 11.56
CA GLY A 377 -2.84 -3.39 10.35
C GLY A 377 -2.06 -4.39 9.48
N LEU A 378 -0.94 -4.93 9.97
CA LEU A 378 -0.01 -5.79 9.23
C LEU A 378 -0.31 -7.31 9.34
N ALA A 379 -1.52 -7.71 9.77
CA ALA A 379 -1.84 -9.12 9.96
C ALA A 379 -2.07 -9.86 8.62
N LYS A 380 -1.01 -10.49 8.11
CA LYS A 380 -1.04 -11.47 7.02
C LYS A 380 -1.75 -12.76 7.45
N ALA A 381 -3.04 -12.87 7.10
CA ALA A 381 -3.79 -14.13 7.17
C ALA A 381 -4.26 -14.62 5.79
N GLN A 382 -3.75 -14.06 4.70
CA GLN A 382 -4.22 -14.37 3.32
C GLN A 382 -3.18 -15.06 2.42
N ASP A 383 -1.92 -15.22 2.84
CA ASP A 383 -0.82 -15.71 1.98
C ASP A 383 -1.14 -17.08 1.32
N ASP A 384 -1.84 -17.98 2.04
CA ASP A 384 -2.11 -19.35 1.56
C ASP A 384 -3.24 -19.42 0.49
N THR A 385 -4.22 -18.52 0.55
CA THR A 385 -5.28 -18.40 -0.47
C THR A 385 -4.73 -17.90 -1.80
N TYR A 386 -3.71 -17.05 -1.75
CA TYR A 386 -3.01 -16.61 -2.94
C TYR A 386 -2.20 -17.75 -3.57
N ALA A 387 -1.57 -18.63 -2.78
CA ALA A 387 -0.78 -19.74 -3.32
C ALA A 387 -1.61 -20.71 -4.19
N VAL A 388 -2.82 -21.09 -3.76
CA VAL A 388 -3.70 -21.94 -4.58
C VAL A 388 -4.20 -21.20 -5.81
N ASN A 389 -4.53 -19.91 -5.68
CA ASN A 389 -5.00 -19.11 -6.81
C ASN A 389 -3.91 -18.92 -7.87
N ASP A 390 -2.67 -18.69 -7.46
CA ASP A 390 -1.52 -18.54 -8.34
C ASP A 390 -1.20 -19.86 -9.03
N PHE A 391 -1.25 -20.98 -8.30
CA PHE A 391 -1.12 -22.30 -8.89
C PHE A 391 -2.20 -22.56 -9.95
N LEU A 392 -3.47 -22.31 -9.64
CA LEU A 392 -4.57 -22.52 -10.59
C LEU A 392 -4.50 -21.59 -11.82
N ARG A 393 -3.72 -20.51 -11.76
CA ARG A 393 -3.37 -19.61 -12.87
C ARG A 393 -2.01 -19.92 -13.50
N SER A 394 -1.38 -21.04 -13.16
CA SER A 394 -0.06 -21.43 -13.65
C SER A 394 -0.14 -22.55 -14.71
N ARG A 395 0.98 -22.80 -15.39
CA ARG A 395 1.12 -23.93 -16.30
C ARG A 395 1.06 -25.27 -15.57
N ASP A 396 1.46 -25.30 -14.30
CA ASP A 396 1.42 -26.51 -13.47
C ASP A 396 -0.01 -26.97 -13.22
N ALA A 397 -0.99 -26.04 -13.17
CA ALA A 397 -2.40 -26.42 -13.07
C ALA A 397 -2.92 -27.08 -14.36
N VAL A 398 -2.52 -26.57 -15.53
CA VAL A 398 -2.86 -27.21 -16.82
C VAL A 398 -2.29 -28.63 -16.86
N ALA A 399 -1.01 -28.79 -16.52
CA ALA A 399 -0.36 -30.10 -16.46
C ALA A 399 -1.02 -31.02 -15.41
N ALA A 400 -1.41 -30.50 -14.24
CA ALA A 400 -2.09 -31.27 -13.20
C ALA A 400 -3.49 -31.73 -13.63
N ILE A 401 -4.24 -30.89 -14.36
CA ILE A 401 -5.56 -31.21 -14.91
C ILE A 401 -5.43 -32.30 -15.99
N GLU A 402 -4.47 -32.16 -16.90
CA GLU A 402 -4.21 -33.17 -17.94
C GLU A 402 -3.74 -34.51 -17.34
N ALA A 403 -2.86 -34.47 -16.34
CA ALA A 403 -2.44 -35.65 -15.59
C ALA A 403 -3.60 -36.31 -14.84
N GLY A 404 -4.63 -35.54 -14.46
CA GLY A 404 -5.88 -36.02 -13.89
C GLY A 404 -6.82 -36.71 -14.89
N GLY A 405 -6.44 -36.80 -16.17
CA GLY A 405 -7.19 -37.49 -17.22
C GLY A 405 -8.15 -36.60 -18.01
N VAL A 406 -8.04 -35.27 -17.89
CA VAL A 406 -8.86 -34.32 -18.64
C VAL A 406 -8.06 -33.76 -19.81
N ASP A 407 -8.41 -34.16 -21.04
CA ASP A 407 -7.79 -33.63 -22.26
C ASP A 407 -8.40 -32.27 -22.63
N LEU A 408 -7.71 -31.20 -22.22
CA LEU A 408 -8.13 -29.82 -22.47
C LEU A 408 -8.08 -29.46 -23.97
N ARG A 409 -7.15 -30.06 -24.74
CA ARG A 409 -7.05 -29.83 -26.19
C ARG A 409 -8.28 -30.38 -26.89
N GLN A 410 -8.75 -31.55 -26.48
CA GLN A 410 -9.97 -32.16 -27.02
C GLN A 410 -11.22 -31.36 -26.63
N ILE A 411 -11.33 -30.92 -25.37
CA ILE A 411 -12.49 -30.16 -24.86
C ILE A 411 -12.63 -28.79 -25.56
N TYR A 412 -11.52 -28.07 -25.71
CA TYR A 412 -11.56 -26.74 -26.31
C TYR A 412 -11.43 -26.74 -27.84
N GLY A 413 -10.96 -27.84 -28.43
CA GLY A 413 -10.79 -27.99 -29.87
C GLY A 413 -11.87 -28.74 -30.61
N ARG A 414 -13.04 -28.88 -29.99
CA ARG A 414 -14.18 -29.53 -30.62
C ARG A 414 -14.63 -28.81 -31.89
N THR A 415 -15.17 -29.58 -32.83
CA THR A 415 -15.64 -29.09 -34.13
C THR A 415 -17.03 -28.44 -34.09
N ASP A 416 -17.78 -28.62 -33.00
CA ASP A 416 -19.06 -27.94 -32.75
C ASP A 416 -18.90 -26.48 -32.36
N ALA A 417 -17.70 -26.09 -31.91
CA ALA A 417 -17.33 -24.70 -31.66
C ALA A 417 -16.89 -23.99 -32.95
N ASP A 418 -17.16 -22.69 -33.02
CA ASP A 418 -16.81 -21.84 -34.14
C ASP A 418 -15.29 -21.65 -34.25
N VAL A 419 -14.82 -21.43 -35.49
CA VAL A 419 -13.38 -21.43 -35.82
C VAL A 419 -12.61 -20.31 -35.10
N LEU A 420 -13.28 -19.21 -34.73
CA LEU A 420 -12.64 -18.09 -34.04
C LEU A 420 -12.61 -18.31 -32.52
N SER A 421 -13.61 -19.00 -31.96
CA SER A 421 -13.71 -19.24 -30.52
C SER A 421 -12.96 -20.48 -30.04
N ARG A 422 -12.92 -21.54 -30.85
CA ARG A 422 -12.29 -22.83 -30.49
C ARG A 422 -10.77 -22.73 -30.35
N TYR A 423 -10.15 -23.72 -29.72
CA TYR A 423 -8.70 -23.90 -29.69
C TYR A 423 -8.27 -25.01 -30.67
N PRO A 424 -7.20 -24.88 -31.46
CA PRO A 424 -6.44 -23.66 -31.73
C PRO A 424 -7.22 -22.70 -32.63
N ASN A 425 -6.84 -21.42 -32.59
CA ASN A 425 -7.35 -20.39 -33.50
C ASN A 425 -6.20 -19.44 -33.92
N PRO A 426 -6.42 -18.44 -34.79
CA PRO A 426 -5.34 -17.54 -35.22
C PRO A 426 -4.65 -16.75 -34.10
N VAL A 427 -5.21 -16.71 -32.88
CA VAL A 427 -4.66 -16.02 -31.70
C VAL A 427 -3.90 -16.98 -30.77
N PHE A 428 -4.37 -18.23 -30.64
CA PHE A 428 -3.80 -19.26 -29.79
C PHE A 428 -3.28 -20.43 -30.62
N ASP A 429 -1.97 -20.58 -30.61
CA ASP A 429 -1.22 -21.62 -31.29
C ASP A 429 -1.35 -22.99 -30.62
N GLU A 430 -0.97 -24.06 -31.33
CA GLU A 430 -1.04 -25.45 -30.85
C GLU A 430 0.00 -25.82 -29.78
N THR A 431 0.81 -24.84 -29.35
CA THR A 431 1.83 -25.03 -28.32
C THR A 431 1.22 -25.12 -26.92
N GLU A 432 2.01 -25.64 -25.97
CA GLU A 432 1.65 -25.64 -24.54
C GLU A 432 1.36 -24.24 -24.01
N ASP A 433 2.08 -23.22 -24.49
CA ASP A 433 1.82 -21.83 -24.09
C ASP A 433 0.49 -21.32 -24.68
N GLY A 434 0.18 -21.67 -25.93
CA GLY A 434 -1.11 -21.36 -26.53
C GLY A 434 -2.28 -21.99 -25.76
N LEU A 435 -2.15 -23.26 -25.35
CA LEU A 435 -3.15 -23.95 -24.54
C LEU A 435 -3.29 -23.29 -23.16
N PHE A 436 -2.20 -22.95 -22.50
CA PHE A 436 -2.21 -22.27 -21.21
C PHE A 436 -2.88 -20.88 -21.28
N ARG A 437 -2.55 -20.07 -22.29
CA ARG A 437 -3.20 -18.77 -22.51
C ARG A 437 -4.69 -18.92 -22.80
N TYR A 438 -5.08 -19.97 -23.53
CA TYR A 438 -6.48 -20.30 -23.76
C TYR A 438 -7.17 -20.73 -22.46
N TYR A 439 -6.54 -21.59 -21.66
CA TYR A 439 -7.03 -22.01 -20.34
C TYR A 439 -7.27 -20.81 -19.42
N LEU A 440 -6.35 -19.84 -19.33
CA LEU A 440 -6.53 -18.62 -18.54
C LEU A 440 -7.71 -17.75 -18.98
N LYS A 441 -8.12 -17.84 -20.25
CA LYS A 441 -9.31 -17.16 -20.76
C LYS A 441 -10.58 -17.88 -20.30
N GLN A 442 -10.55 -19.21 -20.19
CA GLN A 442 -11.72 -20.03 -19.87
C GLN A 442 -11.90 -20.29 -18.38
N VAL A 443 -10.81 -20.26 -17.60
CA VAL A 443 -10.83 -20.47 -16.16
C VAL A 443 -10.52 -19.17 -15.43
N ALA A 444 -11.51 -18.66 -14.72
CA ALA A 444 -11.43 -17.44 -13.95
C ALA A 444 -11.53 -17.73 -12.45
N LEU A 445 -10.71 -17.02 -11.66
CA LEU A 445 -10.73 -17.08 -10.20
C LEU A 445 -11.04 -15.70 -9.64
N SER A 446 -12.04 -15.60 -8.78
CA SER A 446 -12.42 -14.38 -8.09
C SER A 446 -12.42 -14.60 -6.58
N LEU A 447 -11.46 -14.00 -5.88
CA LEU A 447 -11.40 -14.00 -4.42
C LEU A 447 -12.23 -12.85 -3.85
N ASN A 448 -13.20 -13.17 -3.00
CA ASN A 448 -13.91 -12.15 -2.23
C ASN A 448 -13.14 -11.82 -0.94
N GLY A 449 -12.51 -10.65 -0.89
CA GLY A 449 -11.67 -10.22 0.25
C GLY A 449 -12.41 -10.06 1.59
N SER A 450 -13.75 -9.94 1.60
CA SER A 450 -14.53 -9.83 2.84
C SER A 450 -14.94 -11.18 3.42
N THR A 451 -15.19 -12.18 2.56
CA THR A 451 -15.64 -13.53 2.99
C THR A 451 -14.53 -14.57 2.95
N GLY A 452 -13.43 -14.31 2.24
CA GLY A 452 -12.38 -15.29 1.98
C GLY A 452 -12.78 -16.41 1.01
N ILE A 453 -13.98 -16.33 0.42
CA ILE A 453 -14.48 -17.33 -0.53
C ILE A 453 -13.90 -17.02 -1.91
N THR A 454 -13.27 -18.03 -2.53
CA THR A 454 -12.87 -17.98 -3.94
C THR A 454 -13.94 -18.63 -4.81
N THR A 455 -14.35 -17.92 -5.86
CA THR A 455 -15.20 -18.46 -6.93
C THR A 455 -14.32 -18.87 -8.09
N LEU A 456 -14.37 -20.16 -8.44
CA LEU A 456 -13.74 -20.76 -9.61
C LEU A 456 -14.81 -20.94 -10.68
N SER A 457 -14.64 -20.26 -11.80
CA SER A 457 -15.54 -20.35 -12.95
C SER A 457 -14.77 -20.96 -14.12
N ALA A 458 -15.28 -22.05 -14.69
CA ALA A 458 -14.75 -22.63 -15.91
C ALA A 458 -15.80 -22.59 -17.02
N SER A 459 -15.39 -22.09 -18.19
CA SER A 459 -16.24 -21.93 -19.36
C SER A 459 -15.88 -22.95 -20.44
N ALA A 460 -16.87 -23.58 -21.06
CA ALA A 460 -16.67 -24.47 -22.20
C ALA A 460 -17.87 -24.46 -23.16
N PHE A 461 -17.72 -25.05 -24.35
CA PHE A 461 -18.76 -25.09 -25.38
C PHE A 461 -19.93 -26.03 -25.07
N ARG A 462 -19.73 -26.96 -24.12
CA ARG A 462 -20.76 -27.87 -23.62
C ARG A 462 -20.87 -27.75 -22.10
N PRO A 463 -22.09 -27.92 -21.56
CA PRO A 463 -22.29 -27.84 -20.12
C PRO A 463 -21.52 -28.92 -19.36
N GLU A 464 -21.42 -30.15 -19.90
CA GLU A 464 -20.67 -31.25 -19.27
C GLU A 464 -19.17 -30.94 -19.24
N ASP A 465 -18.63 -30.43 -20.34
CA ASP A 465 -17.21 -30.09 -20.47
C ASP A 465 -16.84 -28.96 -19.49
N ALA A 466 -17.71 -27.95 -19.34
CA ALA A 466 -17.50 -26.85 -18.38
C ALA A 466 -17.44 -27.39 -16.94
N GLN A 467 -18.32 -28.33 -16.60
CA GLN A 467 -18.34 -28.97 -15.29
C GLN A 467 -17.09 -29.82 -15.05
N VAL A 468 -16.64 -30.59 -16.07
CA VAL A 468 -15.43 -31.42 -15.99
C VAL A 468 -14.19 -30.55 -15.73
N VAL A 469 -14.03 -29.46 -16.47
CA VAL A 469 -12.89 -28.54 -16.28
C VAL A 469 -12.93 -27.89 -14.89
N ALA A 470 -14.08 -27.35 -14.47
CA ALA A 470 -14.22 -26.74 -13.15
C ALA A 470 -13.89 -27.74 -12.02
N ARG A 471 -14.37 -28.99 -12.15
CA ARG A 471 -14.09 -30.06 -11.18
C ARG A 471 -12.62 -30.43 -11.16
N ALA A 472 -11.99 -30.58 -12.32
CA ALA A 472 -10.58 -30.95 -12.41
C ALA A 472 -9.68 -29.86 -11.82
N ALA A 473 -9.96 -28.58 -12.11
CA ALA A 473 -9.27 -27.46 -11.50
C ALA A 473 -9.45 -27.43 -9.96
N LEU A 474 -10.67 -27.67 -9.46
CA LEU A 474 -10.93 -27.75 -8.03
C LEU A 474 -10.13 -28.88 -7.34
N VAL A 475 -10.10 -30.07 -7.95
CA VAL A 475 -9.33 -31.23 -7.45
C VAL A 475 -7.83 -30.97 -7.49
N ALA A 476 -7.33 -30.30 -8.53
CA ALA A 476 -5.93 -29.92 -8.62
C ALA A 476 -5.54 -28.95 -7.48
N GLY A 477 -6.37 -27.94 -7.20
CA GLY A 477 -6.16 -27.01 -6.10
C GLY A 477 -6.20 -27.69 -4.72
N GLU A 478 -7.14 -28.62 -4.52
CA GLU A 478 -7.22 -29.43 -3.30
C GLU A 478 -6.01 -30.34 -3.12
N THR A 479 -5.53 -30.95 -4.21
CA THR A 479 -4.34 -31.81 -4.18
C THR A 479 -3.11 -31.01 -3.77
N LEU A 480 -2.93 -29.80 -4.32
CA LEU A 480 -1.82 -28.93 -3.95
C LEU A 480 -1.84 -28.58 -2.45
N ILE A 481 -2.96 -28.10 -1.93
CA ILE A 481 -3.01 -27.68 -0.52
C ILE A 481 -2.80 -28.86 0.43
N ASN A 482 -3.32 -30.04 0.09
CA ASN A 482 -3.09 -31.26 0.86
C ASN A 482 -1.60 -31.66 0.85
N GLN A 483 -0.93 -31.59 -0.30
CA GLN A 483 0.51 -31.86 -0.40
C GLN A 483 1.34 -30.87 0.42
N LEU A 484 1.01 -29.58 0.35
CA LEU A 484 1.67 -28.55 1.17
C LEU A 484 1.43 -28.78 2.67
N SER A 485 0.23 -29.20 3.04
CA SER A 485 -0.13 -29.52 4.44
C SER A 485 0.67 -30.70 4.97
N VAL A 486 0.70 -31.82 4.24
CA VAL A 486 1.46 -33.02 4.64
C VAL A 486 2.95 -32.70 4.76
N ARG A 487 3.53 -32.00 3.77
CA ARG A 487 4.95 -31.62 3.80
C ARG A 487 5.27 -30.72 5.00
N ALA A 488 4.40 -29.76 5.32
CA ALA A 488 4.60 -28.88 6.47
C ALA A 488 4.56 -29.65 7.79
N GLN A 489 3.65 -30.63 7.92
CA GLN A 489 3.55 -31.50 9.10
C GLN A 489 4.78 -32.39 9.27
N GLU A 490 5.23 -33.04 8.19
CA GLU A 490 6.42 -33.90 8.21
C GLU A 490 7.67 -33.11 8.61
N ASN A 491 7.84 -31.90 8.07
CA ASN A 491 8.95 -31.02 8.43
C ASN A 491 8.90 -30.61 9.90
N ALA A 492 7.74 -30.16 10.41
CA ALA A 492 7.59 -29.75 11.80
C ALA A 492 7.86 -30.90 12.78
N LEU A 493 7.40 -32.12 12.47
CA LEU A 493 7.65 -33.30 13.28
C LEU A 493 9.13 -33.71 13.24
N SER A 494 9.74 -33.70 12.06
CA SER A 494 11.18 -33.96 11.89
C SER A 494 12.03 -32.97 12.68
N ASP A 495 11.72 -31.67 12.61
CA ASP A 495 12.46 -30.63 13.34
C ASP A 495 12.34 -30.81 14.86
N ALA A 496 11.15 -31.12 15.36
CA ALA A 496 10.95 -31.38 16.78
C ALA A 496 11.67 -32.66 17.26
N GLN A 497 11.69 -33.72 16.45
CA GLN A 497 12.45 -34.94 16.74
C GLN A 497 13.96 -34.66 16.80
N ASN A 498 14.47 -33.87 15.86
CA ASN A 498 15.87 -33.46 15.83
C ASN A 498 16.25 -32.63 17.07
N GLU A 499 15.38 -31.72 17.52
CA GLU A 499 15.63 -30.92 18.72
C GLU A 499 15.67 -31.78 20.00
N VAL A 500 14.79 -32.79 20.10
CA VAL A 500 14.85 -33.78 21.21
C VAL A 500 16.16 -34.55 21.18
N ALA A 501 16.55 -35.11 20.03
CA ALA A 501 17.81 -35.85 19.89
C ALA A 501 19.02 -34.98 20.25
N ASN A 502 19.03 -33.71 19.84
CA ASN A 502 20.06 -32.75 20.19
C ASN A 502 20.09 -32.45 21.70
N ALA A 503 18.94 -32.31 22.34
CA ALA A 503 18.85 -32.08 23.79
C ALA A 503 19.31 -33.31 24.59
N GLU A 504 18.93 -34.53 24.18
CA GLU A 504 19.39 -35.78 24.79
C GLU A 504 20.92 -35.91 24.74
N ASN A 505 21.52 -35.62 23.58
CA ASN A 505 22.97 -35.66 23.42
C ASN A 505 23.67 -34.64 24.33
N ARG A 506 23.05 -33.49 24.56
CA ARG A 506 23.58 -32.44 25.44
C ARG A 506 23.52 -32.82 26.91
N VAL A 507 22.42 -33.46 27.36
CA VAL A 507 22.31 -34.04 28.71
C VAL A 507 23.41 -35.09 28.93
N LYS A 508 23.57 -36.04 27.99
CA LYS A 508 24.61 -37.07 28.07
C LYS A 508 26.02 -36.46 28.15
N ALA A 509 26.28 -35.39 27.39
CA ALA A 509 27.55 -34.69 27.42
C ALA A 509 27.79 -33.97 28.75
N ALA A 510 26.77 -33.30 29.31
CA ALA A 510 26.86 -32.63 30.61
C ALA A 510 27.06 -33.62 31.77
N GLU A 511 26.31 -34.72 31.78
CA GLU A 511 26.49 -35.80 32.76
C GLU A 511 27.89 -36.41 32.68
N ARG A 512 28.39 -36.67 31.48
CA ARG A 512 29.75 -37.19 31.28
C ARG A 512 30.82 -36.20 31.73
N ALA A 513 30.67 -34.92 31.41
CA ALA A 513 31.60 -33.89 31.86
C ALA A 513 31.65 -33.80 33.40
N LEU A 514 30.50 -33.93 34.07
CA LEU A 514 30.43 -33.99 35.54
C LEU A 514 31.08 -35.25 36.11
N LEU A 515 30.86 -36.41 35.49
CA LEU A 515 31.51 -37.67 35.88
C LEU A 515 33.03 -37.59 35.71
N ASP A 516 33.51 -37.13 34.55
CA ASP A 516 34.93 -36.95 34.26
C ASP A 516 35.58 -35.97 35.26
N TYR A 517 34.86 -34.91 35.65
CA TYR A 517 35.31 -33.98 36.69
C TYR A 517 35.44 -34.68 38.06
N ARG A 518 34.42 -35.45 38.47
CA ARG A 518 34.44 -36.20 39.75
C ARG A 518 35.56 -37.24 39.78
N GLU A 519 35.84 -37.90 38.67
CA GLU A 519 36.93 -38.87 38.54
C GLU A 519 38.31 -38.20 38.63
N ARG A 520 38.52 -37.09 37.88
CA ARG A 520 39.78 -36.33 37.91
C ARG A 520 40.11 -35.74 39.27
N GLU A 521 39.10 -35.16 39.92
CA GLU A 521 39.29 -34.48 41.19
C GLU A 521 39.23 -35.41 42.40
N LEU A 522 38.72 -36.65 42.22
CA LEU A 522 38.45 -37.63 43.29
C LEU A 522 37.50 -37.10 44.37
N ILE A 523 36.56 -36.24 43.97
CA ILE A 523 35.61 -35.57 44.89
C ILE A 523 34.19 -35.94 44.45
N LEU A 524 33.40 -36.50 45.37
CA LEU A 524 31.97 -36.81 45.16
C LEU A 524 31.12 -35.54 45.26
N ASP A 525 31.33 -34.75 46.32
CA ASP A 525 30.66 -33.48 46.58
C ASP A 525 31.64 -32.53 47.31
N PRO A 526 32.12 -31.46 46.67
CA PRO A 526 33.05 -30.50 47.28
C PRO A 526 32.48 -29.84 48.54
N THR A 527 31.15 -29.66 48.62
CA THR A 527 30.51 -29.00 49.76
C THR A 527 30.49 -29.90 51.00
N GLN A 528 30.24 -31.20 50.83
CA GLN A 528 30.28 -32.16 51.93
C GLN A 528 31.71 -32.38 52.45
N GLN A 529 32.70 -32.34 51.56
CA GLN A 529 34.09 -32.56 51.95
C GLN A 529 34.66 -31.40 52.79
N SER A 530 34.32 -30.15 52.49
CA SER A 530 34.70 -29.00 53.33
C SER A 530 34.09 -29.08 54.73
N ALA A 531 32.83 -29.53 54.83
CA ALA A 531 32.12 -29.64 56.10
C ALA A 531 32.81 -30.62 57.07
N LEU A 532 33.26 -31.78 56.57
CA LEU A 532 33.95 -32.79 57.37
C LEU A 532 35.30 -32.30 57.93
N LEU A 533 36.04 -31.48 57.16
CA LEU A 533 37.32 -30.91 57.62
C LEU A 533 37.11 -29.86 58.73
N ILE A 534 36.11 -29.00 58.59
CA ILE A 534 35.75 -27.99 59.59
C ILE A 534 35.27 -28.66 60.88
N GLU A 535 34.48 -29.73 60.78
CA GLU A 535 34.04 -30.52 61.93
C GLU A 535 35.22 -31.17 62.68
N GLY A 536 36.21 -31.69 61.95
CA GLY A 536 37.44 -32.22 62.52
C GLY A 536 38.23 -31.19 63.34
N ILE A 537 38.40 -29.96 62.81
CA ILE A 537 39.07 -28.86 63.51
C ILE A 537 38.29 -28.44 64.76
N ALA A 538 36.96 -28.34 64.66
CA ALA A 538 36.12 -28.01 65.81
C ALA A 538 36.26 -29.05 66.94
N LYS A 539 36.38 -30.34 66.61
CA LYS A 539 36.64 -31.41 67.58
C LYS A 539 38.01 -31.28 68.25
N LEU A 540 39.06 -30.95 67.49
CA LEU A 540 40.40 -30.71 68.04
C LEU A 540 40.43 -29.48 68.96
N GLN A 541 39.73 -28.40 68.59
CA GLN A 541 39.60 -27.20 69.42
C GLN A 541 38.89 -27.49 70.75
N ALA A 542 37.85 -28.34 70.74
CA ALA A 542 37.19 -28.78 71.96
C ALA A 542 38.13 -29.59 72.87
N GLN A 543 38.95 -30.48 72.29
CA GLN A 543 39.98 -31.24 73.04
C GLN A 543 41.05 -30.32 73.64
N LEU A 544 41.52 -29.32 72.88
CA LEU A 544 42.47 -28.32 73.35
C LEU A 544 41.91 -27.51 74.52
N SER A 545 40.65 -27.07 74.41
CA SER A 545 39.96 -26.35 75.49
C SER A 545 39.89 -27.17 76.78
N ALA A 546 39.52 -28.46 76.67
CA ALA A 546 39.49 -29.38 77.80
C ALA A 546 40.89 -29.59 78.43
N ALA A 547 41.93 -29.78 77.61
CA ALA A 547 43.31 -29.93 78.08
C ALA A 547 43.84 -28.66 78.78
N ASN A 548 43.51 -27.48 78.25
CA ASN A 548 43.85 -26.19 78.88
C ASN A 548 43.12 -25.98 80.20
N ALA A 549 41.83 -26.33 80.29
CA ALA A 549 41.08 -26.26 81.53
C ALA A 549 41.70 -27.17 82.62
N GLN A 550 42.08 -28.40 82.25
CA GLN A 550 42.77 -29.33 83.15
C GLN A 550 44.14 -28.78 83.60
N LEU A 551 44.93 -28.21 82.67
CA LEU A 551 46.21 -27.61 82.98
C LEU A 551 46.06 -26.44 83.96
N THR A 552 45.12 -25.53 83.72
CA THR A 552 44.83 -24.38 84.61
C THR A 552 44.38 -24.85 85.99
N GLN A 553 43.50 -25.85 86.05
CA GLN A 553 43.04 -26.42 87.32
C GLN A 553 44.19 -27.03 88.12
N VAL A 554 45.09 -27.79 87.47
CA VAL A 554 46.27 -28.38 88.13
C VAL A 554 47.26 -27.30 88.57
N LEU A 555 47.45 -26.23 87.78
CA LEU A 555 48.31 -25.10 88.13
C LEU A 555 47.81 -24.32 89.35
N GLN A 556 46.50 -24.12 89.47
CA GLN A 556 45.89 -23.43 90.61
C GLN A 556 45.93 -24.28 91.89
N ASN A 557 45.66 -25.58 91.78
CA ASN A 557 45.54 -26.45 92.94
C ASN A 557 46.87 -27.07 93.41
N SER A 558 47.85 -27.24 92.51
CA SER A 558 49.13 -27.90 92.82
C SER A 558 50.27 -27.43 91.91
N PRO A 559 50.85 -26.24 92.18
CA PRO A 559 51.85 -25.60 91.30
C PRO A 559 53.14 -26.40 91.03
N ARG A 560 53.42 -27.45 91.81
CA ARG A 560 54.60 -28.34 91.67
C ARG A 560 54.25 -29.76 91.24
N SER A 561 53.06 -29.98 90.66
CA SER A 561 52.62 -31.31 90.24
C SER A 561 53.48 -31.87 89.08
N PRO A 562 53.91 -33.15 89.15
CA PRO A 562 54.64 -33.81 88.06
C PRO A 562 53.79 -34.03 86.80
N LEU A 563 52.47 -33.77 86.86
CA LEU A 563 51.56 -33.85 85.71
C LEU A 563 51.63 -32.61 84.79
N ILE A 564 52.14 -31.48 85.28
CA ILE A 564 52.19 -30.20 84.53
C ILE A 564 52.98 -30.33 83.21
N PRO A 565 54.19 -30.94 83.17
CA PRO A 565 54.93 -31.12 81.92
C PRO A 565 54.17 -31.97 80.89
N SER A 566 53.44 -32.99 81.34
CA SER A 566 52.67 -33.88 80.46
C SER A 566 51.44 -33.17 79.85
N LEU A 567 50.71 -32.39 80.64
CA LEU A 567 49.58 -31.59 80.16
C LEU A 567 50.02 -30.47 79.21
N ARG A 568 51.16 -29.83 79.50
CA ARG A 568 51.78 -28.86 78.57
C ARG A 568 52.22 -29.51 77.25
N ALA A 569 52.73 -30.75 77.30
CA ALA A 569 53.05 -31.49 76.09
C ALA A 569 51.79 -31.84 75.28
N ALA A 570 50.69 -32.22 75.95
CA ALA A 570 49.40 -32.49 75.30
C ALA A 570 48.79 -31.24 74.66
N VAL A 571 48.80 -30.09 75.37
CA VAL A 571 48.36 -28.79 74.83
C VAL A 571 49.17 -28.42 73.58
N ARG A 572 50.51 -28.48 73.66
CA ARG A 572 51.37 -28.18 72.49
C ARG A 572 51.15 -29.15 71.32
N ALA A 573 50.88 -30.43 71.61
CA ALA A 573 50.59 -31.41 70.58
C ALA A 573 49.26 -31.12 69.87
N LEU A 574 48.22 -30.73 70.62
CA LEU A 574 46.92 -30.35 70.09
C LEU A 574 46.98 -29.02 69.33
N GLU A 575 47.71 -28.02 69.83
CA GLU A 575 47.97 -26.75 69.13
C GLU A 575 48.67 -26.99 67.79
N GLY A 576 49.73 -27.81 67.78
CA GLY A 576 50.44 -28.16 66.55
C GLY A 576 49.61 -28.98 65.56
N GLU A 577 48.68 -29.81 66.05
CA GLU A 577 47.75 -30.55 65.17
C GLU A 577 46.68 -29.62 64.58
N ILE A 578 46.14 -28.70 65.37
CA ILE A 578 45.20 -27.67 64.90
C ILE A 578 45.86 -26.78 63.86
N GLU A 579 47.09 -26.33 64.06
CA GLU A 579 47.84 -25.54 63.06
C GLU A 579 48.06 -26.34 61.77
N ARG A 580 48.40 -27.64 61.86
CA ARG A 580 48.54 -28.52 60.69
C ARG A 580 47.22 -28.67 59.93
N GLU A 581 46.11 -28.92 60.62
CA GLU A 581 44.80 -29.06 59.99
C GLU A 581 44.26 -27.72 59.46
N GLN A 582 44.49 -26.61 60.14
CA GLN A 582 44.14 -25.27 59.65
C GLN A 582 44.97 -24.86 58.44
N ALA A 583 46.27 -25.19 58.40
CA ALA A 583 47.12 -24.95 57.23
C ALA A 583 46.67 -25.80 56.03
N LYS A 584 46.24 -27.04 56.26
CA LYS A 584 45.60 -27.87 55.24
C LYS A 584 44.33 -27.19 54.72
N VAL A 585 43.46 -26.67 55.59
CA VAL A 585 42.24 -25.93 55.19
C VAL A 585 42.54 -24.62 54.46
N ALA A 586 43.52 -23.83 54.87
CA ALA A 586 43.86 -22.57 54.20
C ALA A 586 44.47 -22.78 52.80
N GLY A 587 45.35 -23.77 52.64
CA GLY A 587 45.90 -24.16 51.34
C GLY A 587 44.88 -24.86 50.43
N THR A 588 43.97 -25.65 51.01
CA THR A 588 42.86 -26.24 50.26
C THR A 588 41.75 -25.24 49.98
N ALA A 589 41.47 -24.22 50.79
CA ALA A 589 40.36 -23.29 50.59
C ALA A 589 40.44 -22.53 49.25
N GLY A 590 41.62 -22.08 48.84
CA GLY A 590 41.81 -21.45 47.53
C GLY A 590 41.60 -22.42 46.37
N ALA A 591 42.19 -23.61 46.45
CA ALA A 591 42.02 -24.67 45.46
C ALA A 591 40.58 -25.21 45.42
N MET A 592 39.90 -25.26 46.56
CA MET A 592 38.55 -25.77 46.75
C MET A 592 37.51 -24.75 46.30
N ALA A 593 37.75 -23.45 46.46
CA ALA A 593 36.92 -22.40 45.87
C ALA A 593 36.95 -22.44 44.33
N GLN A 594 38.13 -22.66 43.73
CA GLN A 594 38.27 -22.84 42.29
C GLN A 594 37.55 -24.11 41.80
N LYS A 595 37.74 -25.25 42.50
CA LYS A 595 37.03 -26.51 42.23
C LYS A 595 35.51 -26.35 42.38
N LEU A 596 35.05 -25.67 43.42
CA LEU A 596 33.62 -25.42 43.65
C LEU A 596 33.01 -24.57 42.53
N GLY A 597 33.73 -23.58 42.00
CA GLY A 597 33.28 -22.78 40.86
C GLY A 597 33.08 -23.61 39.59
N GLU A 598 34.05 -24.46 39.23
CA GLU A 598 33.95 -25.34 38.06
C GLU A 598 32.85 -26.40 38.25
N TYR A 599 32.75 -27.00 39.44
CA TYR A 599 31.69 -27.93 39.80
C TYR A 599 30.30 -27.30 39.69
N GLN A 600 30.13 -26.07 40.19
CA GLN A 600 28.87 -25.34 40.14
C GLN A 600 28.45 -25.04 38.69
N PHE A 601 29.41 -24.74 37.81
CA PHE A 601 29.14 -24.56 36.38
C PHE A 601 28.68 -25.86 35.72
N LEU A 602 29.34 -26.99 36.00
CA LEU A 602 28.97 -28.29 35.44
C LEU A 602 27.57 -28.75 35.91
N ILE A 603 27.24 -28.54 37.19
CA ILE A 603 25.91 -28.80 37.73
C ILE A 603 24.86 -27.89 37.06
N MET A 604 25.18 -26.61 36.86
CA MET A 604 24.28 -25.68 36.17
C MET A 604 24.03 -26.12 34.72
N GLU A 605 25.07 -26.55 34.00
CA GLU A 605 24.94 -27.05 32.61
C GLU A 605 24.10 -28.34 32.55
N GLN A 606 24.23 -29.23 33.53
CA GLN A 606 23.37 -30.41 33.67
C GLN A 606 21.90 -30.00 33.82
N VAL A 607 21.59 -29.14 34.81
CA VAL A 607 20.22 -28.67 35.08
C VAL A 607 19.64 -27.95 33.85
N PHE A 608 20.43 -27.08 33.21
CA PHE A 608 20.00 -26.37 32.01
C PHE A 608 19.70 -27.33 30.85
N SER A 609 20.53 -28.35 30.65
CA SER A 609 20.34 -29.37 29.62
C SER A 609 19.08 -30.22 29.88
N GLU A 610 18.82 -30.59 31.14
CA GLU A 610 17.60 -31.32 31.54
C GLU A 610 16.32 -30.49 31.33
N VAL A 611 16.35 -29.20 31.70
CA VAL A 611 15.25 -28.27 31.43
C VAL A 611 15.00 -28.13 29.93
N ARG A 612 16.06 -28.03 29.12
CA ARG A 612 15.94 -27.96 27.66
C ARG A 612 15.38 -29.25 27.08
N LEU A 613 15.79 -30.42 27.55
CA LEU A 613 15.20 -31.70 27.12
C LEU A 613 13.71 -31.77 27.44
N THR A 614 13.31 -31.30 28.63
CA THR A 614 11.90 -31.20 29.01
C THR A 614 11.12 -30.27 28.08
N ALA A 615 11.70 -29.12 27.72
CA ALA A 615 11.08 -28.20 26.76
C ALA A 615 10.99 -28.79 25.35
N ALA A 616 12.04 -29.47 24.87
CA ALA A 616 12.07 -30.09 23.55
C ALA A 616 11.06 -31.24 23.43
N THR A 617 10.95 -32.08 24.45
CA THR A 617 9.97 -33.18 24.50
C THR A 617 8.53 -32.65 24.54
N ALA A 618 8.26 -31.59 25.30
CA ALA A 618 6.97 -30.89 25.27
C ALA A 618 6.68 -30.31 23.87
N GLY A 619 7.69 -29.75 23.20
CA GLY A 619 7.59 -29.27 21.82
C GLY A 619 7.26 -30.38 20.81
N LEU A 620 7.85 -31.56 20.96
CA LEU A 620 7.55 -32.74 20.14
C LEU A 620 6.12 -33.23 20.35
N GLU A 621 5.63 -33.29 21.60
CA GLU A 621 4.24 -33.66 21.87
C GLU A 621 3.25 -32.64 21.28
N LEU A 622 3.56 -31.34 21.36
CA LEU A 622 2.77 -30.32 20.68
C LEU A 622 2.78 -30.52 19.16
N ALA A 623 3.94 -30.77 18.54
CA ALA A 623 4.03 -31.04 17.11
C ALA A 623 3.24 -32.29 16.70
N ARG A 624 3.24 -33.35 17.53
CA ARG A 624 2.43 -34.56 17.31
C ARG A 624 0.93 -34.28 17.40
N MET A 625 0.49 -33.56 18.43
CA MET A 625 -0.92 -33.18 18.59
C MET A 625 -1.41 -32.32 17.43
N GLU A 626 -0.56 -31.42 16.95
CA GLU A 626 -0.87 -30.51 15.86
C GLU A 626 -0.87 -31.27 14.52
N ALA A 627 0.10 -32.17 14.26
CA ALA A 627 0.06 -33.08 13.11
C ALA A 627 -1.18 -34.00 13.08
N GLN A 628 -1.76 -34.35 14.24
CA GLN A 628 -3.04 -35.08 14.30
C GLN A 628 -4.25 -34.20 13.95
N ARG A 629 -4.12 -32.87 14.00
CA ARG A 629 -5.15 -31.92 13.57
C ARG A 629 -5.03 -31.65 12.07
N GLN A 630 -6.16 -31.50 11.40
CA GLN A 630 -6.19 -31.11 9.99
C GLN A 630 -5.78 -29.64 9.85
N HIS A 631 -4.74 -29.40 9.05
CA HIS A 631 -4.00 -28.13 9.04
C HIS A 631 -4.30 -27.23 7.86
N PHE A 632 -4.42 -27.75 6.64
CA PHE A 632 -4.84 -26.92 5.52
C PHE A 632 -5.66 -27.79 4.60
N TYR A 633 -6.90 -27.40 4.39
CA TYR A 633 -7.75 -28.06 3.42
C TYR A 633 -8.59 -27.02 2.71
N LEU A 634 -8.88 -27.36 1.45
CA LEU A 634 -9.83 -26.65 0.64
C LEU A 634 -11.21 -27.18 1.02
N GLU A 635 -12.02 -26.34 1.66
CA GLU A 635 -13.42 -26.64 1.97
C GLU A 635 -14.29 -26.21 0.79
N ARG A 636 -14.97 -27.17 0.16
CA ARG A 636 -15.86 -26.92 -0.97
C ARG A 636 -17.21 -26.43 -0.46
N VAL A 637 -17.49 -25.15 -0.65
CA VAL A 637 -18.77 -24.51 -0.27
C VAL A 637 -19.85 -24.82 -1.31
N VAL A 638 -19.46 -24.83 -2.59
CA VAL A 638 -20.33 -25.16 -3.72
C VAL A 638 -19.56 -26.02 -4.70
N GLU A 639 -20.10 -27.19 -5.02
CA GLU A 639 -19.58 -28.09 -6.06
C GLU A 639 -19.90 -27.57 -7.47
N PRO A 640 -19.05 -27.86 -8.48
CA PRO A 640 -19.31 -27.50 -9.88
C PRO A 640 -20.66 -28.06 -10.37
N GLY A 641 -21.60 -27.17 -10.66
CA GLY A 641 -22.92 -27.52 -11.20
C GLY A 641 -22.92 -27.71 -12.72
N LEU A 642 -23.90 -28.47 -13.24
CA LEU A 642 -24.14 -28.56 -14.68
C LEU A 642 -24.90 -27.29 -15.14
N PRO A 643 -24.36 -26.47 -16.06
CA PRO A 643 -25.02 -25.22 -16.46
C PRO A 643 -26.25 -25.46 -17.36
N ASP A 644 -27.41 -24.92 -16.98
CA ASP A 644 -28.65 -25.10 -17.75
C ASP A 644 -28.77 -24.20 -18.99
N LYS A 645 -28.03 -23.09 -19.04
CA LYS A 645 -28.04 -22.15 -20.16
C LYS A 645 -26.66 -21.56 -20.41
N ALA A 646 -26.41 -21.22 -21.67
CA ALA A 646 -25.24 -20.45 -22.06
C ALA A 646 -25.31 -19.03 -21.46
N ILE A 647 -24.26 -18.63 -20.77
CA ILE A 647 -24.15 -17.29 -20.14
C ILE A 647 -23.29 -16.38 -21.02
N GLU A 648 -22.39 -16.96 -21.81
CA GLU A 648 -21.47 -16.24 -22.68
C GLU A 648 -21.56 -16.71 -24.14
N PRO A 649 -21.21 -15.85 -25.11
CA PRO A 649 -20.95 -14.41 -24.94
C PRO A 649 -22.26 -13.66 -24.66
N ARG A 650 -22.20 -12.52 -23.94
CA ARG A 650 -23.37 -11.65 -23.74
C ARG A 650 -23.73 -10.90 -25.04
N ARG A 651 -24.30 -11.64 -26.01
CA ARG A 651 -24.49 -11.24 -27.41
C ARG A 651 -25.11 -9.84 -27.55
N ALA A 652 -26.22 -9.58 -26.84
CA ALA A 652 -26.90 -8.29 -26.89
C ALA A 652 -26.05 -7.14 -26.32
N THR A 653 -25.37 -7.37 -25.19
CA THR A 653 -24.48 -6.38 -24.57
C THR A 653 -23.31 -6.07 -25.48
N LEU A 654 -22.66 -7.08 -26.07
CA LEU A 654 -21.55 -6.88 -26.99
C LEU A 654 -21.96 -6.11 -28.24
N VAL A 655 -23.10 -6.44 -28.85
CA VAL A 655 -23.64 -5.68 -30.00
C VAL A 655 -23.92 -4.23 -29.60
N ALA A 656 -24.51 -3.99 -28.42
CA ALA A 656 -24.77 -2.64 -27.92
C ALA A 656 -23.47 -1.86 -27.67
N THR A 657 -22.45 -2.51 -27.07
CA THR A 657 -21.13 -1.91 -26.85
C THR A 657 -20.47 -1.53 -28.17
N ILE A 658 -20.46 -2.45 -29.16
CA ILE A 658 -19.92 -2.18 -30.49
C ILE A 658 -20.66 -1.02 -31.16
N PHE A 659 -22.00 -0.99 -31.06
CA PHE A 659 -22.81 0.10 -31.57
C PHE A 659 -22.43 1.44 -30.92
N VAL A 660 -22.31 1.50 -29.58
CA VAL A 660 -21.95 2.72 -28.86
C VAL A 660 -20.57 3.21 -29.26
N PHE A 661 -19.56 2.34 -29.30
CA PHE A 661 -18.22 2.73 -29.72
C PHE A 661 -18.16 3.17 -31.19
N ALA A 662 -18.84 2.45 -32.09
CA ALA A 662 -18.93 2.83 -33.50
C ALA A 662 -19.66 4.18 -33.68
N PHE A 663 -20.71 4.42 -32.88
CA PHE A 663 -21.45 5.67 -32.87
C PHE A 663 -20.63 6.83 -32.31
N LEU A 664 -19.85 6.61 -31.25
CA LEU A 664 -18.92 7.59 -30.70
C LEU A 664 -17.84 7.94 -31.73
N ALA A 665 -17.24 6.93 -32.38
CA ALA A 665 -16.27 7.14 -33.45
C ALA A 665 -16.88 7.94 -34.61
N PHE A 666 -18.10 7.60 -35.04
CA PHE A 666 -18.84 8.36 -36.05
C PHE A 666 -19.10 9.81 -35.59
N SER A 667 -19.48 10.02 -34.33
CA SER A 667 -19.79 11.34 -33.77
C SER A 667 -18.56 12.23 -33.75
N THR A 668 -17.41 11.70 -33.31
CA THR A 668 -16.12 12.40 -33.36
C THR A 668 -15.76 12.76 -34.80
N LEU A 669 -15.82 11.80 -35.72
CA LEU A 669 -15.54 12.03 -37.14
C LEU A 669 -16.51 13.05 -37.77
N TRP A 670 -17.79 13.01 -37.40
CA TRP A 670 -18.82 13.93 -37.85
C TRP A 670 -18.56 15.36 -37.38
N VAL A 671 -18.23 15.55 -36.11
CA VAL A 671 -17.90 16.86 -35.51
C VAL A 671 -16.63 17.44 -36.15
N THR A 672 -15.63 16.61 -36.41
CA THR A 672 -14.40 17.03 -37.12
C THR A 672 -14.60 17.26 -38.62
N SER A 673 -15.75 16.86 -39.19
CA SER A 673 -15.98 16.97 -40.63
C SER A 673 -16.18 18.45 -41.05
N PRO A 674 -15.60 18.90 -42.18
CA PRO A 674 -15.65 20.30 -42.61
C PRO A 674 -17.06 20.88 -42.86
N ARG A 675 -18.11 20.03 -42.88
CA ARG A 675 -19.48 20.39 -43.26
C ARG A 675 -20.31 21.00 -42.14
N VAL A 676 -20.06 20.62 -40.88
CA VAL A 676 -20.71 21.24 -39.71
C VAL A 676 -20.23 22.69 -39.54
N ARG A 677 -18.98 22.96 -39.94
CA ARG A 677 -18.34 24.28 -39.91
C ARG A 677 -19.02 25.35 -40.80
N ASN A 678 -19.86 24.94 -41.76
CA ASN A 678 -20.58 25.86 -42.65
C ASN A 678 -22.00 26.24 -42.19
N HIS A 679 -22.56 25.58 -41.15
CA HIS A 679 -23.87 25.97 -40.60
C HIS A 679 -23.79 27.09 -39.56
N GLY A 680 -22.59 27.46 -39.08
CA GLY A 680 -22.37 28.64 -38.22
C GLY A 680 -22.19 29.96 -38.98
N ARG A 681 -22.35 29.96 -40.31
CA ARG A 681 -22.35 31.16 -41.16
C ARG A 681 -23.62 31.18 -42.02
N ARG A 682 -24.75 31.42 -41.37
CA ARG A 682 -25.96 31.99 -41.97
C ARG A 682 -26.62 32.92 -40.98
#